data_AF-A0A9X1DBX9-F1
#
_entry.id   AF-A0A9X1DBX9-F1
#
_cell.length_a   1.000
_cell.length_b   1.000
_cell.length_c   1.000
_cell.angle_alpha   90.00
_cell.angle_beta   90.00
_cell.angle_gamma   90.00
#
_symmetry.space_group_name_H-M   'P 1'
#
loop_
_entity.id
_entity.type
_entity.pdbx_description
1 polymer ?
#
loop_
_entity_poly.entity_id
_entity_poly.type
_entity_poly.pdbx_seq_one_letter_code
_entity_poly.pdbx_strand_id
1 'polypeptide(L)'
;MTSPIFFDATGRRRRLVGRATALLVLLVLLCAAVFAATLVNVPAASPLQFGHEREQALPFRTHVARLRHRVQRLLGANGHSRAAPGKRLTVGFYVPWDSESASSLRAHYDQLDWVVAAEGVVDLTHGRLVTHQDGPLRAMLRSRLHRPRVMLMVQNIAAGQWDGAGMMRLFQNRAASDKLIDDTIAAVVRTRWQGAVFDIENLPDRALPLYRAFLARAHARFAKAGLTLALTVPGGEPAWDMRAFAAVVDQLMLMDYDQHWQGGESGPIASQDWFAAQVAEAREKVPAQKLIVALASYGYDWHDGIADALTIGEAWLSASDSGTTPTFDPASGNSGFAFDDDGHRHVVWMMDAATSWNQLQLLHGVGGVALWRLGSEDPGFWEALAASKEHRPPRLGVIAPPQGTDVEGSGELLRISALPTGGRRAVGFGQDGSVIAERYTTLPTPYRVTRTGAADRRAIALTFDDGPDPDYTPRILDVLASKHAPATFFLIGENALEHPEILRRIVRDGHEIGNHSYTHPNMAEETALGTTLELNATQRLIEAYTGRSTRLFRAPYFGDAEPTTADELVPATIAQQHGYTIVGLHVDPDDWKTPGVQAIIDATMRKVHAANDERSGNIVLLHDGGGNRDQTVAALPIIIDRLRAEGYRIVPVSQLAGLSRDAVMPIVKGSDLLAVRADVGFFLVLAMIGYAIRWLFFFAIALGIARALLLTTLALIDRKASHRAPTNAPQPKVSVIIPAYNEEKVIVDSITRVLASDYPALELIIADDGSKDATSALVARHYGADPRVRLLTLVNGGKASALNRALGHASGEIIIALDADTQFLPDTIAKLVRWFANPRIGAVAGNARVGNKVNLVTRWQAIEYVTAQNVERRALDALKAITVVPGAVGAWRRAALDEVGGYPEDTLAEDQDLTIAIQRLGWWVEYDVEAIALTEAPETLRALGKQRYRWSFGTLQCLWKHREVLKKGRPRGLAWFGMPQAWLFQIVFAALSPIIDLALLLSIVGTIIRVHQHGWDQTQSDVLRMGVYWAIFVSVDLIAGWIAYRLEPTRQRFPGLLMIAQRFVYRQLMYGVVLRSIAAALRGRVVGWGKLERTGSVTVTPAG
;
A
#
# COMPACT_ATOMS: atom_id res chain seq x y z
N MET A 1 -29.22 4.46 52.54
CA MET A 1 -28.30 4.58 51.40
C MET A 1 -28.82 3.68 50.28
N THR A 2 -29.26 4.26 49.18
CA THR A 2 -29.56 3.51 47.94
C THR A 2 -28.26 3.00 47.34
N SER A 3 -28.23 1.74 46.88
CA SER A 3 -27.03 1.20 46.23
C SER A 3 -26.87 1.82 44.84
N PRO A 4 -25.68 2.34 44.45
CA PRO A 4 -25.50 2.98 43.15
C PRO A 4 -25.84 2.06 41.98
N ILE A 5 -26.43 2.62 40.91
CA ILE A 5 -26.80 1.84 39.73
C ILE A 5 -25.57 1.11 39.15
N PHE A 6 -25.78 -0.17 38.83
CA PHE A 6 -24.80 -1.20 38.44
C PHE A 6 -23.93 -1.82 39.55
N PHE A 7 -23.85 -1.28 40.76
CA PHE A 7 -22.97 -1.83 41.80
C PHE A 7 -23.27 -3.32 42.10
N ASP A 8 -22.23 -4.15 42.18
CA ASP A 8 -22.30 -5.56 42.62
C ASP A 8 -21.30 -5.81 43.75
N ALA A 9 -21.79 -5.72 45.00
CA ALA A 9 -21.02 -5.99 46.20
C ALA A 9 -20.49 -7.44 46.26
N THR A 10 -21.11 -8.39 45.56
CA THR A 10 -20.70 -9.81 45.58
C THR A 10 -19.50 -10.09 44.67
N GLY A 11 -19.19 -9.18 43.74
CA GLY A 11 -18.17 -9.37 42.70
C GLY A 11 -18.44 -10.51 41.71
N ARG A 12 -19.59 -11.18 41.79
CA ARG A 12 -19.96 -12.30 40.90
C ARG A 12 -19.99 -11.85 39.44
N ARG A 13 -20.55 -10.66 39.15
CA ARG A 13 -20.62 -10.11 37.79
C ARG A 13 -19.24 -9.88 37.21
N ARG A 14 -18.29 -9.33 37.99
CA ARG A 14 -16.88 -9.17 37.58
C ARG A 14 -16.22 -10.50 37.20
N ARG A 15 -16.45 -11.56 37.99
CA ARG A 15 -15.89 -12.91 37.71
C ARG A 15 -16.51 -13.52 36.45
N LEU A 16 -17.83 -13.41 36.28
CA LEU A 16 -18.53 -13.95 35.12
C LEU A 16 -18.12 -13.25 33.82
N VAL A 17 -18.13 -11.91 33.81
CA VAL A 17 -17.68 -11.11 32.65
C VAL A 17 -16.22 -11.40 32.33
N GLY A 18 -15.33 -11.47 33.34
CA GLY A 18 -13.93 -11.82 33.13
C GLY A 18 -13.73 -13.20 32.49
N ARG A 19 -14.47 -14.22 32.95
CA ARG A 19 -14.44 -15.58 32.35
C ARG A 19 -14.98 -15.59 30.93
N ALA A 20 -16.12 -14.93 30.67
CA ALA A 20 -16.70 -14.85 29.33
C ALA A 20 -15.77 -14.13 28.33
N THR A 21 -15.14 -13.02 28.74
CA THR A 21 -14.15 -12.32 27.91
C THR A 21 -12.91 -13.17 27.65
N ALA A 22 -12.37 -13.86 28.66
CA ALA A 22 -11.22 -14.73 28.48
C ALA A 22 -11.53 -15.92 27.54
N LEU A 23 -12.71 -16.52 27.67
CA LEU A 23 -13.16 -17.61 26.80
C LEU A 23 -13.37 -17.15 25.36
N LEU A 24 -13.92 -15.95 25.14
CA LEU A 24 -14.06 -15.37 23.80
C LEU A 24 -12.69 -15.10 23.16
N VAL A 25 -11.74 -14.52 23.90
CA VAL A 25 -10.37 -14.26 23.39
C VAL A 25 -9.66 -15.59 23.08
N LEU A 26 -9.79 -16.59 23.95
CA LEU A 26 -9.20 -17.91 23.72
C LEU A 26 -9.82 -18.63 22.51
N LEU A 27 -11.14 -18.48 22.29
CA LEU A 27 -11.81 -19.00 21.09
C LEU A 27 -11.28 -18.33 19.82
N VAL A 28 -11.16 -17.00 19.80
CA VAL A 28 -10.62 -16.25 18.64
C VAL A 28 -9.16 -16.65 18.35
N LEU A 29 -8.32 -16.76 19.38
CA LEU A 29 -6.92 -17.20 19.22
C LEU A 29 -6.83 -18.65 18.75
N LEU A 30 -7.70 -19.55 19.24
CA LEU A 30 -7.75 -20.94 18.78
C LEU A 30 -8.17 -21.04 17.32
N CYS A 31 -9.22 -20.31 16.90
CA CYS A 31 -9.65 -20.26 15.50
C CYS A 31 -8.54 -19.72 14.58
N ALA A 32 -7.84 -18.65 14.98
CA ALA A 32 -6.73 -18.10 14.22
C ALA A 32 -5.54 -19.08 14.13
N ALA A 33 -5.22 -19.80 15.21
CA ALA A 33 -4.15 -20.80 15.22
C ALA A 33 -4.48 -22.02 14.33
N VAL A 34 -5.74 -22.47 14.33
CA VAL A 34 -6.20 -23.56 13.44
C VAL A 34 -6.10 -23.14 11.98
N PHE A 35 -6.56 -21.93 11.63
CA PHE A 35 -6.47 -21.41 10.26
C PHE A 35 -5.02 -21.21 9.78
N ALA A 36 -4.13 -20.70 10.65
CA ALA A 36 -2.71 -20.62 10.33
C ALA A 36 -2.08 -22.01 10.07
N ALA A 37 -2.53 -23.04 10.78
CA ALA A 37 -2.05 -24.40 10.57
C ALA A 37 -2.55 -25.03 9.25
N THR A 38 -3.79 -24.74 8.81
CA THR A 38 -4.32 -25.25 7.53
C THR A 38 -3.71 -24.55 6.32
N LEU A 39 -3.30 -23.28 6.45
CA LEU A 39 -2.56 -22.52 5.44
C LEU A 39 -1.10 -22.97 5.28
N VAL A 40 -0.39 -23.26 6.38
CA VAL A 40 1.04 -23.63 6.31
C VAL A 40 1.26 -25.06 5.83
N ASN A 41 0.32 -25.97 6.10
CA ASN A 41 0.49 -27.40 5.81
C ASN A 41 -0.55 -27.90 4.77
N VAL A 42 -0.30 -27.55 3.50
CA VAL A 42 -1.04 -28.08 2.35
C VAL A 42 -0.21 -29.21 1.72
N PRO A 43 -0.75 -30.44 1.57
CA PRO A 43 -0.02 -31.53 0.94
C PRO A 43 0.27 -31.25 -0.55
N ALA A 44 1.55 -31.23 -0.92
CA ALA A 44 1.97 -31.09 -2.31
C ALA A 44 1.58 -32.34 -3.12
N ALA A 45 0.92 -32.14 -4.26
CA ALA A 45 0.56 -33.22 -5.17
C ALA A 45 1.77 -33.61 -6.05
N SER A 46 2.01 -34.91 -6.28
CA SER A 46 3.07 -35.36 -7.19
C SER A 46 2.90 -34.73 -8.59
N PRO A 47 3.91 -34.03 -9.16
CA PRO A 47 3.78 -33.27 -10.41
C PRO A 47 3.12 -34.05 -11.55
N LEU A 48 2.34 -33.35 -12.39
CA LEU A 48 1.72 -33.95 -13.57
C LEU A 48 2.82 -34.45 -14.54
N GLN A 49 2.54 -35.57 -15.21
CA GLN A 49 3.36 -36.08 -16.30
C GLN A 49 2.64 -35.76 -17.60
N PHE A 50 3.31 -34.99 -18.47
CA PHE A 50 2.81 -34.63 -19.79
C PHE A 50 3.24 -35.70 -20.81
N GLY A 51 2.50 -35.82 -21.91
CA GLY A 51 2.98 -36.57 -23.07
C GLY A 51 4.27 -35.93 -23.58
N HIS A 52 5.36 -36.69 -23.68
CA HIS A 52 6.64 -36.15 -24.12
C HIS A 52 6.62 -36.00 -25.64
N GLU A 53 6.87 -34.79 -26.15
CA GLU A 53 7.44 -34.66 -27.50
C GLU A 53 8.87 -35.23 -27.45
N ARG A 54 9.34 -35.80 -28.56
CA ARG A 54 10.41 -36.82 -28.57
C ARG A 54 11.70 -36.38 -27.87
N GLU A 55 12.05 -37.06 -26.78
CA GLU A 55 13.43 -37.18 -26.32
C GLU A 55 14.28 -37.97 -27.34
N GLN A 56 15.44 -37.43 -27.74
CA GLN A 56 16.61 -38.27 -28.01
C GLN A 56 17.39 -38.45 -26.69
N ALA A 57 18.00 -39.62 -26.48
CA ALA A 57 18.51 -40.01 -25.16
C ALA A 57 19.84 -40.78 -25.22
N LEU A 58 20.76 -40.51 -24.28
CA LEU A 58 21.89 -41.36 -23.84
C LEU A 58 22.24 -41.07 -22.34
N PRO A 59 22.96 -41.94 -21.58
CA PRO A 59 22.48 -42.30 -20.23
C PRO A 59 23.47 -42.26 -19.01
N PHE A 60 22.97 -41.71 -17.88
CA PHE A 60 22.92 -42.31 -16.50
C PHE A 60 24.22 -42.75 -15.74
N ARG A 61 24.60 -42.08 -14.61
CA ARG A 61 24.71 -42.63 -13.19
C ARG A 61 25.49 -41.80 -12.12
N THR A 62 24.72 -41.14 -11.21
CA THR A 62 24.74 -41.20 -9.70
C THR A 62 26.07 -41.34 -8.90
N HIS A 63 26.31 -40.74 -7.70
CA HIS A 63 25.42 -40.22 -6.63
C HIS A 63 26.16 -39.40 -5.50
N VAL A 64 25.47 -38.38 -4.94
CA VAL A 64 25.40 -37.92 -3.51
C VAL A 64 26.66 -37.63 -2.63
N ALA A 65 26.75 -36.38 -2.11
CA ALA A 65 27.04 -36.02 -0.70
C ALA A 65 26.60 -34.56 -0.38
N ARG A 66 26.36 -34.19 0.89
CA ARG A 66 25.67 -32.94 1.33
C ARG A 66 26.42 -32.11 2.40
N LEU A 67 26.03 -30.82 2.53
CA LEU A 67 26.26 -29.86 3.66
C LEU A 67 27.73 -29.41 3.83
N ARG A 68 28.13 -28.23 4.35
CA ARG A 68 27.52 -27.08 5.09
C ARG A 68 28.48 -25.86 4.91
N HIS A 69 28.23 -24.57 5.21
CA HIS A 69 27.13 -23.83 5.86
C HIS A 69 26.97 -22.41 5.20
N ARG A 70 26.58 -21.36 5.94
CA ARG A 70 26.47 -19.94 5.49
C ARG A 70 26.89 -19.00 6.65
N VAL A 71 27.13 -17.72 6.32
CA VAL A 71 27.15 -16.49 7.16
C VAL A 71 28.50 -15.81 7.32
N GLN A 72 28.66 -14.67 6.61
CA GLN A 72 29.13 -13.39 7.18
C GLN A 72 28.92 -12.24 6.16
N ARG A 73 27.81 -11.51 6.29
CA ARG A 73 27.66 -10.13 5.80
C ARG A 73 26.83 -9.35 6.82
N LEU A 74 27.54 -8.59 7.65
CA LEU A 74 26.99 -7.54 8.48
C LEU A 74 28.15 -6.58 8.80
N LEU A 75 27.93 -5.29 8.52
CA LEU A 75 28.76 -4.10 8.77
C LEU A 75 29.54 -3.52 7.57
N GLY A 76 29.34 -2.22 7.34
CA GLY A 76 30.10 -1.34 6.44
C GLY A 76 29.50 -1.20 5.02
N ALA A 77 29.31 -0.01 4.47
CA ALA A 77 29.39 1.35 5.06
C ALA A 77 28.55 2.35 4.24
N ASN A 78 28.07 3.42 4.88
CA ASN A 78 27.49 4.57 4.17
C ASN A 78 28.59 5.35 3.42
N GLY A 79 28.35 5.72 2.15
CA GLY A 79 29.26 6.57 1.40
C GLY A 79 28.58 7.26 0.22
N HIS A 80 28.29 8.55 0.34
CA HIS A 80 27.99 9.39 -0.83
C HIS A 80 29.30 9.73 -1.52
N SER A 81 29.64 9.09 -2.65
CA SER A 81 30.84 9.45 -3.42
C SER A 81 30.49 10.32 -4.63
N ARG A 82 30.75 11.62 -4.50
CA ARG A 82 31.13 12.43 -5.66
C ARG A 82 32.48 11.89 -6.14
N ALA A 83 32.63 11.52 -7.42
CA ALA A 83 33.85 10.90 -7.92
C ALA A 83 35.08 11.78 -7.64
N ALA A 84 36.03 11.27 -6.87
CA ALA A 84 37.29 11.95 -6.59
C ALA A 84 38.24 11.81 -7.79
N PRO A 85 39.05 12.84 -8.12
CA PRO A 85 40.05 12.72 -9.19
C PRO A 85 41.05 11.59 -8.87
N GLY A 86 41.21 10.63 -9.79
CA GLY A 86 42.22 9.57 -9.70
C GLY A 86 41.70 8.12 -9.54
N LYS A 87 40.39 7.88 -9.46
CA LYS A 87 39.82 6.52 -9.44
C LYS A 87 39.60 6.00 -10.88
N ARG A 88 40.11 4.81 -11.22
CA ARG A 88 39.84 4.10 -12.50
C ARG A 88 38.35 3.81 -12.63
N LEU A 89 37.71 4.33 -13.67
CA LEU A 89 36.28 4.15 -13.94
C LEU A 89 35.94 2.69 -14.25
N THR A 90 34.72 2.29 -13.87
CA THR A 90 34.10 1.02 -14.23
C THR A 90 32.84 1.29 -15.05
N VAL A 91 32.79 0.78 -16.27
CA VAL A 91 31.70 1.03 -17.22
C VAL A 91 31.05 -0.29 -17.62
N GLY A 92 29.73 -0.38 -17.60
CA GLY A 92 29.00 -1.51 -18.16
C GLY A 92 28.10 -1.06 -19.31
N PHE A 93 28.20 -1.71 -20.47
CA PHE A 93 27.25 -1.49 -21.56
C PHE A 93 26.00 -2.33 -21.31
N TYR A 94 24.85 -1.67 -21.23
CA TYR A 94 23.54 -2.25 -20.96
C TYR A 94 22.67 -2.19 -22.21
N VAL A 95 22.12 -3.34 -22.62
CA VAL A 95 21.21 -3.41 -23.76
C VAL A 95 19.79 -3.78 -23.31
N PRO A 96 18.75 -3.02 -23.67
CA PRO A 96 17.40 -3.23 -23.15
C PRO A 96 16.64 -4.40 -23.82
N TRP A 97 17.21 -5.02 -24.86
CA TRP A 97 16.62 -6.15 -25.56
C TRP A 97 17.08 -7.52 -25.05
N ASP A 98 17.90 -7.57 -24.00
CA ASP A 98 18.39 -8.81 -23.40
C ASP A 98 18.13 -8.84 -21.87
N SER A 99 17.50 -9.93 -21.42
CA SER A 99 17.18 -10.21 -20.01
C SER A 99 18.43 -10.55 -19.18
N GLU A 100 19.46 -11.17 -19.76
CA GLU A 100 20.74 -11.40 -19.09
C GLU A 100 21.43 -10.06 -18.79
N SER A 101 21.36 -9.10 -19.71
CA SER A 101 21.87 -7.74 -19.50
C SER A 101 21.22 -7.03 -18.32
N ALA A 102 19.90 -7.18 -18.15
CA ALA A 102 19.19 -6.64 -17.00
C ALA A 102 19.56 -7.35 -15.69
N SER A 103 19.82 -8.65 -15.75
CA SER A 103 20.17 -9.50 -14.61
C SER A 103 21.61 -9.24 -14.12
N SER A 104 22.59 -9.20 -15.03
CA SER A 104 23.96 -8.78 -14.75
C SER A 104 23.98 -7.36 -14.18
N LEU A 105 23.28 -6.41 -14.81
CA LEU A 105 23.18 -5.05 -14.29
C LEU A 105 22.62 -5.04 -12.87
N ARG A 106 21.57 -5.81 -12.55
CA ARG A 106 20.98 -5.92 -11.20
C ARG A 106 21.96 -6.48 -10.15
N ALA A 107 22.78 -7.45 -10.53
CA ALA A 107 23.78 -8.08 -9.67
C ALA A 107 25.01 -7.18 -9.43
N HIS A 108 25.41 -6.41 -10.45
CA HIS A 108 26.67 -5.66 -10.46
C HIS A 108 26.51 -4.13 -10.43
N TYR A 109 25.28 -3.62 -10.35
CA TYR A 109 24.92 -2.19 -10.29
C TYR A 109 25.79 -1.36 -9.34
N ASP A 110 26.00 -1.85 -8.11
CA ASP A 110 26.76 -1.16 -7.06
C ASP A 110 28.29 -1.17 -7.30
N GLN A 111 28.77 -1.88 -8.34
CA GLN A 111 30.17 -1.95 -8.76
C GLN A 111 30.49 -1.01 -9.94
N LEU A 112 29.46 -0.52 -10.63
CA LEU A 112 29.59 0.35 -11.80
C LEU A 112 29.75 1.82 -11.38
N ASP A 113 30.66 2.53 -12.05
CA ASP A 113 30.72 3.99 -12.01
C ASP A 113 29.84 4.59 -13.12
N TRP A 114 29.81 3.95 -14.30
CA TRP A 114 29.01 4.33 -15.46
C TRP A 114 28.18 3.16 -16.01
N VAL A 115 26.98 3.45 -16.52
CA VAL A 115 26.17 2.54 -17.36
C VAL A 115 25.99 3.21 -18.73
N VAL A 116 26.32 2.51 -19.81
CA VAL A 116 26.08 2.97 -21.18
C VAL A 116 24.84 2.26 -21.70
N ALA A 117 23.73 2.98 -21.87
CA ALA A 117 22.44 2.37 -22.17
C ALA A 117 22.13 2.47 -23.67
N ALA A 118 21.91 1.33 -24.33
CA ALA A 118 21.54 1.19 -25.74
C ALA A 118 20.08 1.58 -26.04
N GLU A 119 19.65 2.74 -25.55
CA GLU A 119 18.31 3.31 -25.79
C GLU A 119 18.20 4.08 -27.13
N GLY A 120 19.31 4.46 -27.78
CA GLY A 120 19.34 5.41 -28.90
C GLY A 120 19.78 4.83 -30.25
N VAL A 121 18.96 5.01 -31.28
CA VAL A 121 19.23 4.58 -32.67
C VAL A 121 18.99 5.73 -33.64
N VAL A 122 19.89 5.92 -34.62
CA VAL A 122 19.76 6.95 -35.65
C VAL A 122 18.83 6.49 -36.78
N ASP A 123 17.68 7.14 -36.91
CA ASP A 123 16.79 7.00 -38.07
C ASP A 123 17.43 7.72 -39.26
N LEU A 124 18.24 6.99 -40.03
CA LEU A 124 18.99 7.48 -41.19
C LEU A 124 18.09 7.87 -42.37
N THR A 125 16.82 7.46 -42.38
CA THR A 125 15.84 7.87 -43.40
C THR A 125 15.36 9.30 -43.15
N HIS A 126 15.12 9.66 -41.89
CA HIS A 126 14.60 10.98 -41.50
C HIS A 126 15.64 11.90 -40.84
N GLY A 127 16.88 11.44 -40.64
CA GLY A 127 17.98 12.22 -40.07
C GLY A 127 17.74 12.64 -38.62
N ARG A 128 17.22 11.76 -37.77
CA ARG A 128 16.84 12.05 -36.38
C ARG A 128 17.22 10.93 -35.42
N LEU A 129 17.30 11.23 -34.13
CA LEU A 129 17.43 10.20 -33.09
C LEU A 129 16.06 9.61 -32.73
N VAL A 130 15.94 8.29 -32.73
CA VAL A 130 14.85 7.54 -32.12
C VAL A 130 15.35 6.99 -30.78
N THR A 131 14.55 7.13 -29.73
CA THR A 131 14.88 6.61 -28.40
C THR A 131 13.79 5.71 -27.87
N HIS A 132 14.15 4.49 -27.50
CA HIS A 132 13.29 3.58 -26.74
C HIS A 132 13.42 3.92 -25.24
N GLN A 133 12.35 3.77 -24.47
CA GLN A 133 12.42 3.95 -23.02
C GLN A 133 12.45 2.61 -22.34
N ASP A 134 13.52 2.34 -21.59
CA ASP A 134 13.58 1.14 -20.79
C ASP A 134 12.94 1.35 -19.40
N GLY A 135 11.94 0.52 -19.08
CA GLY A 135 11.22 0.53 -17.81
C GLY A 135 12.05 -0.02 -16.64
N PRO A 136 12.58 -1.26 -16.76
CA PRO A 136 13.46 -1.90 -15.78
C PRO A 136 14.62 -1.02 -15.26
N LEU A 137 15.45 -0.44 -16.13
CA LEU A 137 16.55 0.45 -15.79
C LEU A 137 16.06 1.66 -14.97
N ARG A 138 14.93 2.26 -15.39
CA ARG A 138 14.32 3.39 -14.67
C ARG A 138 13.75 2.99 -13.32
N ALA A 139 13.29 1.75 -13.14
CA ALA A 139 12.85 1.23 -11.84
C ALA A 139 14.05 1.04 -10.90
N MET A 140 15.12 0.40 -11.39
CA MET A 140 16.36 0.14 -10.63
C MET A 140 17.07 1.43 -10.17
N LEU A 141 17.16 2.44 -11.06
CA LEU A 141 17.70 3.77 -10.73
C LEU A 141 16.89 4.52 -9.65
N ARG A 142 15.61 4.15 -9.46
CA ARG A 142 14.74 4.72 -8.42
C ARG A 142 14.85 3.98 -7.08
N SER A 143 15.10 2.67 -7.09
CA SER A 143 15.10 1.82 -5.88
C SER A 143 16.45 1.74 -5.15
N ARG A 144 17.58 2.07 -5.80
CA ARG A 144 18.92 1.98 -5.21
C ARG A 144 19.48 3.32 -4.71
N LEU A 145 20.33 3.24 -3.67
CA LEU A 145 21.02 4.37 -3.05
C LEU A 145 22.27 4.82 -3.84
N HIS A 146 23.03 3.86 -4.38
CA HIS A 146 24.08 4.15 -5.36
C HIS A 146 23.46 4.60 -6.68
N ARG A 147 24.15 5.48 -7.41
CA ARG A 147 23.72 6.00 -8.71
C ARG A 147 24.92 6.16 -9.64
N PRO A 148 25.22 5.15 -10.49
CA PRO A 148 26.21 5.32 -11.54
C PRO A 148 25.76 6.43 -12.51
N ARG A 149 26.71 7.03 -13.22
CA ARG A 149 26.39 7.94 -14.32
C ARG A 149 25.81 7.11 -15.46
N VAL A 150 24.67 7.49 -16.00
CA VAL A 150 24.10 6.82 -17.16
C VAL A 150 24.29 7.68 -18.40
N MET A 151 24.80 7.05 -19.46
CA MET A 151 25.15 7.65 -20.74
C MET A 151 24.26 7.06 -21.83
N LEU A 152 23.66 7.92 -22.67
CA LEU A 152 22.88 7.47 -23.82
C LEU A 152 23.82 6.98 -24.91
N MET A 153 23.75 5.69 -25.26
CA MET A 153 24.42 5.18 -26.45
C MET A 153 23.63 5.59 -27.70
N VAL A 154 24.33 5.98 -28.76
CA VAL A 154 23.74 6.43 -30.03
C VAL A 154 24.36 5.64 -31.17
N GLN A 155 23.57 4.75 -31.77
CA GLN A 155 24.00 3.73 -32.74
C GLN A 155 23.48 4.00 -34.16
N ASN A 156 24.25 3.66 -35.20
CA ASN A 156 23.84 3.70 -36.62
C ASN A 156 23.34 2.34 -37.17
N ILE A 157 22.66 1.55 -36.34
CA ILE A 157 22.01 0.30 -36.73
C ILE A 157 20.68 0.60 -37.43
N ALA A 158 20.47 0.03 -38.61
CA ALA A 158 19.21 0.05 -39.35
C ALA A 158 18.82 -1.39 -39.74
N ALA A 159 17.61 -1.83 -39.37
CA ALA A 159 17.12 -3.20 -39.64
C ALA A 159 18.09 -4.33 -39.20
N GLY A 160 18.79 -4.13 -38.09
CA GLY A 160 19.75 -5.11 -37.55
C GLY A 160 21.15 -5.07 -38.17
N GLN A 161 21.44 -4.13 -39.08
CA GLN A 161 22.76 -3.98 -39.72
C GLN A 161 23.33 -2.56 -39.58
N TRP A 162 24.65 -2.44 -39.56
CA TRP A 162 25.36 -1.15 -39.47
C TRP A 162 25.37 -0.39 -40.81
N ASP A 163 24.66 0.75 -40.91
CA ASP A 163 24.66 1.59 -42.12
C ASP A 163 25.59 2.81 -41.99
N GLY A 164 26.89 2.57 -42.14
CA GLY A 164 27.89 3.65 -42.20
C GLY A 164 27.81 4.50 -43.48
N ALA A 165 27.24 3.97 -44.57
CA ALA A 165 27.04 4.72 -45.81
C ALA A 165 25.95 5.79 -45.66
N GLY A 166 24.86 5.47 -44.97
CA GLY A 166 23.81 6.41 -44.55
C GLY A 166 24.33 7.42 -43.55
N MET A 167 25.11 6.98 -42.57
CA MET A 167 25.70 7.91 -41.60
C MET A 167 26.67 8.90 -42.27
N MET A 168 27.46 8.48 -43.25
CA MET A 168 28.28 9.37 -44.08
C MET A 168 27.43 10.42 -44.82
N ARG A 169 26.31 10.02 -45.43
CA ARG A 169 25.37 10.97 -46.09
C ARG A 169 24.80 11.99 -45.08
N LEU A 170 24.50 11.54 -43.87
CA LEU A 170 24.03 12.40 -42.78
C LEU A 170 25.11 13.41 -42.35
N PHE A 171 26.38 12.99 -42.19
CA PHE A 171 27.49 13.89 -41.85
C PHE A 171 27.79 14.94 -42.93
N GLN A 172 27.60 14.61 -44.21
CA GLN A 172 27.74 15.56 -45.32
C GLN A 172 26.69 16.68 -45.27
N ASN A 173 25.48 16.39 -44.76
CA ASN A 173 24.45 17.41 -44.56
C ASN A 173 24.65 18.12 -43.21
N ARG A 174 25.16 19.36 -43.25
CA ARG A 174 25.44 20.15 -42.04
C ARG A 174 24.20 20.41 -41.18
N ALA A 175 23.02 20.61 -41.79
CA ALA A 175 21.79 20.88 -41.05
C ALA A 175 21.22 19.62 -40.39
N ALA A 176 21.22 18.48 -41.10
CA ALA A 176 20.77 17.20 -40.55
C ALA A 176 21.70 16.70 -39.43
N SER A 177 23.03 16.81 -39.62
CA SER A 177 23.99 16.43 -38.58
C SER A 177 23.93 17.36 -37.36
N ASP A 178 23.72 18.67 -37.52
CA ASP A 178 23.50 19.55 -36.36
C ASP A 178 22.18 19.25 -35.65
N LYS A 179 21.12 18.89 -36.39
CA LYS A 179 19.85 18.44 -35.81
C LYS A 179 20.03 17.16 -34.98
N LEU A 180 20.81 16.19 -35.46
CA LEU A 180 21.09 14.97 -34.70
C LEU A 180 21.77 15.27 -33.35
N ILE A 181 22.71 16.23 -33.31
CA ILE A 181 23.34 16.67 -32.04
C ILE A 181 22.28 17.24 -31.09
N ASP A 182 21.40 18.10 -31.59
CA ASP A 182 20.38 18.76 -30.78
C ASP A 182 19.29 17.77 -30.31
N ASP A 183 18.92 16.80 -31.14
CA ASP A 183 18.03 15.68 -30.78
C ASP A 183 18.64 14.82 -29.66
N THR A 184 19.94 14.48 -29.75
CA THR A 184 20.64 13.71 -28.70
C THR A 184 20.73 14.49 -27.39
N ILE A 185 21.05 15.79 -27.42
CA ILE A 185 21.05 16.63 -26.21
C ILE A 185 19.63 16.70 -25.61
N ALA A 186 18.61 16.90 -26.44
CA ALA A 186 17.21 16.92 -25.97
C ALA A 186 16.77 15.58 -25.36
N ALA A 187 17.20 14.45 -25.92
CA ALA A 187 16.96 13.13 -25.36
C ALA A 187 17.63 12.95 -23.99
N VAL A 188 18.93 13.23 -23.88
CA VAL A 188 19.72 13.14 -22.64
C VAL A 188 19.14 14.03 -21.53
N VAL A 189 18.74 15.26 -21.86
CA VAL A 189 18.11 16.18 -20.90
C VAL A 189 16.72 15.68 -20.47
N ARG A 190 15.91 15.17 -21.42
CA ARG A 190 14.56 14.63 -21.15
C ARG A 190 14.60 13.42 -20.22
N THR A 191 15.55 12.50 -20.42
CA THR A 191 15.73 11.32 -19.57
C THR A 191 16.48 11.61 -18.28
N ARG A 192 17.14 12.77 -18.18
CA ARG A 192 18.10 13.13 -17.11
C ARG A 192 19.35 12.23 -17.09
N TRP A 193 19.78 11.74 -18.25
CA TRP A 193 21.09 11.10 -18.44
C TRP A 193 22.23 12.13 -18.27
N GLN A 194 23.46 11.68 -18.01
CA GLN A 194 24.61 12.54 -17.71
C GLN A 194 25.52 12.81 -18.93
N GLY A 195 25.13 12.33 -20.11
CA GLY A 195 25.90 12.43 -21.34
C GLY A 195 25.47 11.43 -22.39
N ALA A 196 26.24 11.34 -23.47
CA ALA A 196 26.06 10.36 -24.53
C ALA A 196 27.39 9.71 -24.92
N VAL A 197 27.31 8.45 -25.38
CA VAL A 197 28.38 7.73 -26.08
C VAL A 197 27.91 7.63 -27.53
N PHE A 198 28.65 8.21 -28.47
CA PHE A 198 28.41 7.93 -29.88
C PHE A 198 29.14 6.65 -30.26
N ASP A 199 28.36 5.69 -30.75
CA ASP A 199 28.82 4.38 -31.16
C ASP A 199 28.46 4.18 -32.63
N ILE A 200 29.38 4.57 -33.50
CA ILE A 200 29.11 4.75 -34.93
C ILE A 200 30.11 3.90 -35.71
N GLU A 201 29.66 2.71 -36.08
CA GLU A 201 30.48 1.66 -36.68
C GLU A 201 30.31 1.57 -38.21
N ASN A 202 31.15 0.74 -38.84
CA ASN A 202 31.16 0.46 -40.29
C ASN A 202 31.28 1.73 -41.17
N LEU A 203 31.97 2.77 -40.67
CA LEU A 203 32.19 4.02 -41.39
C LEU A 203 33.29 3.86 -42.45
N PRO A 204 33.04 4.20 -43.73
CA PRO A 204 34.12 4.27 -44.73
C PRO A 204 35.16 5.33 -44.35
N ASP A 205 36.46 5.09 -44.56
CA ASP A 205 37.57 6.00 -44.19
C ASP A 205 37.31 7.49 -44.52
N ARG A 206 36.76 7.75 -45.70
CA ARG A 206 36.41 9.09 -46.20
C ARG A 206 35.37 9.84 -45.33
N ALA A 207 34.64 9.13 -44.48
CA ALA A 207 33.68 9.67 -43.51
C ALA A 207 34.35 10.08 -42.20
N LEU A 208 35.49 9.50 -41.80
CA LEU A 208 36.14 9.76 -40.50
C LEU A 208 36.50 11.26 -40.29
N PRO A 209 36.99 12.02 -41.29
CA PRO A 209 37.19 13.46 -41.14
C PRO A 209 35.89 14.25 -40.92
N LEU A 210 34.79 13.82 -41.55
CA LEU A 210 33.46 14.43 -41.37
C LEU A 210 32.89 14.10 -39.99
N TYR A 211 33.09 12.86 -39.52
CA TYR A 211 32.67 12.42 -38.19
C TYR A 211 33.44 13.16 -37.09
N ARG A 212 34.77 13.30 -37.21
CA ARG A 212 35.57 14.13 -36.30
C ARG A 212 35.11 15.59 -36.29
N ALA A 213 34.79 16.16 -37.46
CA ALA A 213 34.24 17.51 -37.55
C ALA A 213 32.84 17.61 -36.90
N PHE A 214 32.03 16.55 -36.96
CA PHE A 214 30.75 16.43 -36.24
C PHE A 214 30.98 16.41 -34.72
N LEU A 215 31.83 15.51 -34.22
CA LEU A 215 32.13 15.40 -32.79
C LEU A 215 32.69 16.71 -32.21
N ALA A 216 33.55 17.43 -32.93
CA ALA A 216 34.08 18.73 -32.46
C ALA A 216 32.98 19.76 -32.13
N ARG A 217 31.92 19.84 -32.95
CA ARG A 217 30.78 20.75 -32.67
C ARG A 217 29.64 20.10 -31.89
N ALA A 218 29.63 18.78 -31.72
CA ALA A 218 28.87 18.11 -30.67
C ALA A 218 29.46 18.44 -29.29
N HIS A 219 30.77 18.27 -29.10
CA HIS A 219 31.50 18.51 -27.85
C HIS A 219 31.26 19.93 -27.32
N ALA A 220 31.38 20.94 -28.17
CA ALA A 220 31.09 22.33 -27.81
C ALA A 220 29.63 22.56 -27.33
N ARG A 221 28.65 21.84 -27.90
CA ARG A 221 27.23 21.92 -27.49
C ARG A 221 26.96 21.13 -26.20
N PHE A 222 27.53 19.93 -26.07
CA PHE A 222 27.44 19.09 -24.88
C PHE A 222 28.07 19.79 -23.66
N ALA A 223 29.27 20.36 -23.82
CA ALA A 223 29.95 21.14 -22.78
C ALA A 223 29.10 22.34 -22.32
N LYS A 224 28.47 23.07 -23.26
CA LYS A 224 27.54 24.16 -22.94
C LYS A 224 26.29 23.69 -22.18
N ALA A 225 25.84 22.45 -22.41
CA ALA A 225 24.73 21.83 -21.69
C ALA A 225 25.15 21.16 -20.35
N GLY A 226 26.45 21.15 -20.01
CA GLY A 226 26.96 20.45 -18.83
C GLY A 226 26.93 18.92 -18.95
N LEU A 227 26.89 18.39 -20.18
CA LEU A 227 26.81 16.97 -20.49
C LEU A 227 28.18 16.43 -20.95
N THR A 228 28.47 15.17 -20.64
CA THR A 228 29.70 14.51 -21.13
C THR A 228 29.47 13.88 -22.51
N LEU A 229 30.45 14.03 -23.40
CA LEU A 229 30.50 13.36 -24.70
C LEU A 229 31.61 12.31 -24.72
N ALA A 230 31.24 11.07 -24.98
CA ALA A 230 32.16 9.95 -25.20
C ALA A 230 31.98 9.37 -26.62
N LEU A 231 32.99 8.62 -27.05
CA LEU A 231 33.09 7.97 -28.36
C LEU A 231 33.68 6.58 -28.18
N THR A 232 33.14 5.58 -28.87
CA THR A 232 33.80 4.29 -29.11
C THR A 232 34.70 4.36 -30.35
N VAL A 233 35.80 3.62 -30.34
CA VAL A 233 36.75 3.49 -31.45
C VAL A 233 37.15 2.01 -31.58
N PRO A 234 37.07 1.39 -32.76
CA PRO A 234 37.47 0.00 -32.96
C PRO A 234 38.98 -0.20 -32.74
N GLY A 235 39.35 -1.34 -32.17
CA GLY A 235 40.72 -1.83 -32.17
C GLY A 235 41.17 -2.27 -33.56
N GLY A 236 42.47 -2.20 -33.84
CA GLY A 236 43.04 -2.76 -35.07
C GLY A 236 42.79 -1.99 -36.38
N GLU A 237 42.09 -0.84 -36.36
CA GLU A 237 41.82 -0.02 -37.56
C GLU A 237 42.71 1.26 -37.65
N PRO A 238 43.80 1.28 -38.45
CA PRO A 238 44.73 2.42 -38.50
C PRO A 238 44.14 3.71 -39.07
N ALA A 239 42.98 3.65 -39.73
CA ALA A 239 42.26 4.81 -40.24
C ALA A 239 41.71 5.72 -39.12
N TRP A 240 41.48 5.16 -37.92
CA TRP A 240 41.01 5.91 -36.76
C TRP A 240 42.16 6.60 -36.03
N ASP A 241 42.38 7.88 -36.36
CA ASP A 241 43.32 8.74 -35.64
C ASP A 241 42.83 9.02 -34.20
N MET A 242 43.12 8.09 -33.28
CA MET A 242 42.78 8.15 -31.86
C MET A 242 43.20 9.47 -31.20
N ARG A 243 44.33 10.07 -31.60
CA ARG A 243 44.81 11.34 -31.05
C ARG A 243 43.89 12.49 -31.46
N ALA A 244 43.52 12.56 -32.73
CA ALA A 244 42.62 13.60 -33.23
C ALA A 244 41.15 13.39 -32.78
N PHE A 245 40.71 12.15 -32.56
CA PHE A 245 39.41 11.86 -31.96
C PHE A 245 39.38 12.21 -30.46
N ALA A 246 40.40 11.83 -29.67
CA ALA A 246 40.51 12.19 -28.25
C ALA A 246 40.60 13.70 -27.98
N ALA A 247 40.98 14.51 -28.99
CA ALA A 247 40.96 15.96 -28.91
C ALA A 247 39.55 16.57 -28.96
N VAL A 248 38.55 15.84 -29.49
CA VAL A 248 37.19 16.34 -29.76
C VAL A 248 36.09 15.66 -28.92
N VAL A 249 36.45 14.92 -27.88
CA VAL A 249 35.54 14.26 -26.92
C VAL A 249 36.08 14.36 -25.48
N ASP A 250 35.26 14.07 -24.48
CA ASP A 250 35.69 14.05 -23.07
C ASP A 250 36.36 12.72 -22.68
N GLN A 251 35.89 11.61 -23.25
CA GLN A 251 36.42 10.25 -23.06
C GLN A 251 36.40 9.49 -24.40
N LEU A 252 37.40 8.64 -24.61
CA LEU A 252 37.51 7.73 -25.75
C LEU A 252 37.52 6.30 -25.20
N MET A 253 36.62 5.47 -25.71
CA MET A 253 36.45 4.06 -25.37
C MET A 253 37.05 3.22 -26.49
N LEU A 254 38.21 2.62 -26.27
CA LEU A 254 38.80 1.66 -27.21
C LEU A 254 38.03 0.34 -27.08
N MET A 255 37.49 -0.16 -28.19
CA MET A 255 36.85 -1.48 -28.29
C MET A 255 37.95 -2.49 -28.63
N ASP A 256 38.61 -3.00 -27.59
CA ASP A 256 39.84 -3.80 -27.71
C ASP A 256 39.50 -5.30 -27.74
N TYR A 257 38.69 -5.63 -28.75
CA TYR A 257 38.14 -6.96 -29.05
C TYR A 257 37.74 -7.02 -30.52
N ASP A 258 37.14 -8.13 -30.95
CA ASP A 258 36.77 -8.39 -32.35
C ASP A 258 37.97 -8.38 -33.33
N GLN A 259 39.14 -8.84 -32.85
CA GLN A 259 40.26 -9.24 -33.72
C GLN A 259 39.80 -10.27 -34.77
N HIS A 260 38.91 -11.16 -34.34
CA HIS A 260 38.15 -12.09 -35.14
C HIS A 260 36.65 -11.93 -34.76
N TRP A 261 35.78 -11.75 -35.75
CA TRP A 261 34.36 -11.38 -35.61
C TRP A 261 33.47 -12.09 -36.66
N GLN A 262 32.14 -11.91 -36.62
CA GLN A 262 31.21 -12.71 -37.43
C GLN A 262 31.47 -12.70 -38.96
N GLY A 263 32.03 -11.62 -39.49
CA GLY A 263 32.38 -11.48 -40.92
C GLY A 263 33.84 -11.76 -41.25
N GLY A 264 34.64 -12.23 -40.28
CA GLY A 264 36.06 -12.57 -40.43
C GLY A 264 36.35 -14.08 -40.34
N GLU A 265 37.61 -14.44 -40.53
CA GLU A 265 38.09 -15.82 -40.33
C GLU A 265 38.05 -16.21 -38.84
N SER A 266 37.82 -17.49 -38.53
CA SER A 266 37.76 -18.01 -37.16
C SER A 266 39.08 -17.83 -36.40
N GLY A 267 39.03 -17.28 -35.19
CA GLY A 267 40.20 -17.13 -34.34
C GLY A 267 39.91 -16.50 -32.97
N PRO A 268 40.95 -16.28 -32.15
CA PRO A 268 40.83 -15.67 -30.83
C PRO A 268 40.14 -14.29 -30.88
N ILE A 269 39.12 -14.07 -30.06
CA ILE A 269 38.34 -12.82 -30.05
C ILE A 269 39.23 -11.59 -29.81
N ALA A 270 40.20 -11.72 -28.90
CA ALA A 270 41.26 -10.73 -28.68
C ALA A 270 42.52 -11.42 -28.13
N SER A 271 43.44 -11.81 -29.01
CA SER A 271 44.70 -12.44 -28.58
C SER A 271 45.54 -11.48 -27.73
N GLN A 272 46.23 -12.03 -26.72
CA GLN A 272 46.97 -11.25 -25.71
C GLN A 272 48.00 -10.29 -26.33
N ASP A 273 48.72 -10.73 -27.37
CA ASP A 273 49.72 -9.90 -28.07
C ASP A 273 49.08 -8.77 -28.89
N TRP A 274 47.96 -9.05 -29.57
CA TRP A 274 47.20 -8.04 -30.32
C TRP A 274 46.63 -6.98 -29.39
N PHE A 275 45.94 -7.41 -28.32
CA PHE A 275 45.42 -6.53 -27.27
C PHE A 275 46.54 -5.68 -26.64
N ALA A 276 47.70 -6.28 -26.33
CA ALA A 276 48.84 -5.55 -25.79
C ALA A 276 49.35 -4.45 -26.75
N ALA A 277 49.38 -4.73 -28.06
CA ALA A 277 49.76 -3.75 -29.08
C ALA A 277 48.75 -2.60 -29.17
N GLN A 278 47.45 -2.91 -29.19
CA GLN A 278 46.38 -1.90 -29.25
C GLN A 278 46.35 -1.01 -28.00
N VAL A 279 46.46 -1.57 -26.79
CA VAL A 279 46.61 -0.82 -25.55
C VAL A 279 47.85 0.08 -25.56
N ALA A 280 48.98 -0.41 -26.07
CA ALA A 280 50.22 0.36 -26.12
C ALA A 280 50.10 1.57 -27.06
N GLU A 281 49.53 1.36 -28.26
CA GLU A 281 49.24 2.42 -29.23
C GLU A 281 48.28 3.48 -28.65
N ALA A 282 47.19 3.04 -28.01
CA ALA A 282 46.21 3.92 -27.40
C ALA A 282 46.81 4.76 -26.27
N ARG A 283 47.72 4.20 -25.45
CA ARG A 283 48.45 4.93 -24.41
C ARG A 283 49.40 6.01 -24.95
N GLU A 284 49.95 5.83 -26.15
CA GLU A 284 50.79 6.85 -26.82
C GLU A 284 49.94 7.96 -27.46
N LYS A 285 48.74 7.61 -27.96
CA LYS A 285 47.88 8.53 -28.72
C LYS A 285 46.86 9.28 -27.86
N VAL A 286 46.41 8.71 -26.74
CA VAL A 286 45.30 9.22 -25.90
C VAL A 286 45.79 9.50 -24.46
N PRO A 287 45.52 10.69 -23.88
CA PRO A 287 45.84 10.97 -22.48
C PRO A 287 45.18 9.97 -21.54
N ALA A 288 45.94 9.44 -20.57
CA ALA A 288 45.48 8.37 -19.67
C ALA A 288 44.11 8.62 -19.01
N GLN A 289 43.81 9.86 -18.58
CA GLN A 289 42.52 10.19 -17.95
C GLN A 289 41.33 10.27 -18.93
N LYS A 290 41.57 10.19 -20.24
CA LYS A 290 40.55 10.12 -21.30
C LYS A 290 40.35 8.70 -21.86
N LEU A 291 41.31 7.80 -21.64
CA LEU A 291 41.29 6.46 -22.21
C LEU A 291 40.52 5.50 -21.31
N ILE A 292 39.44 4.95 -21.86
CA ILE A 292 38.71 3.80 -21.32
C ILE A 292 38.98 2.65 -22.28
N VAL A 293 39.34 1.47 -21.77
CA VAL A 293 39.47 0.26 -22.61
C VAL A 293 38.30 -0.66 -22.30
N ALA A 294 37.54 -1.02 -23.34
CA ALA A 294 36.45 -1.96 -23.27
C ALA A 294 36.97 -3.37 -23.57
N LEU A 295 36.62 -4.33 -22.72
CA LEU A 295 36.91 -5.75 -22.89
C LEU A 295 35.63 -6.46 -23.31
N ALA A 296 35.80 -7.48 -24.14
CA ALA A 296 34.80 -8.48 -24.41
C ALA A 296 34.72 -9.49 -23.25
N SER A 297 33.53 -10.04 -23.04
CA SER A 297 33.39 -11.37 -22.44
C SER A 297 32.17 -12.04 -23.08
N TYR A 298 32.45 -12.68 -24.20
CA TYR A 298 31.55 -13.41 -25.10
C TYR A 298 32.41 -14.30 -26.02
N GLY A 299 31.81 -14.99 -26.97
CA GLY A 299 32.50 -15.71 -28.03
C GLY A 299 31.76 -15.66 -29.36
N TYR A 300 32.33 -16.31 -30.37
CA TYR A 300 31.67 -16.62 -31.64
C TYR A 300 31.82 -18.10 -31.95
N ASP A 301 30.79 -18.68 -32.58
CA ASP A 301 30.84 -20.00 -33.19
C ASP A 301 30.86 -19.87 -34.72
N TRP A 302 31.95 -20.30 -35.36
CA TRP A 302 32.09 -20.31 -36.81
C TRP A 302 31.71 -21.66 -37.39
N HIS A 303 30.77 -21.66 -38.34
CA HIS A 303 30.35 -22.81 -39.15
C HIS A 303 29.95 -22.33 -40.54
N ASP A 304 30.11 -23.17 -41.58
CA ASP A 304 29.69 -22.90 -42.98
C ASP A 304 30.12 -21.57 -43.63
N GLY A 305 31.11 -20.86 -43.06
CA GLY A 305 31.53 -19.53 -43.52
C GLY A 305 30.67 -18.37 -42.99
N ILE A 306 29.83 -18.63 -42.00
CA ILE A 306 29.16 -17.65 -41.13
C ILE A 306 29.66 -17.79 -39.69
N ALA A 307 29.27 -16.87 -38.81
CA ALA A 307 29.51 -17.02 -37.38
C ALA A 307 28.37 -16.42 -36.54
N ASP A 308 27.98 -17.13 -35.50
CA ASP A 308 26.98 -16.71 -34.52
C ASP A 308 27.63 -16.17 -33.26
N ALA A 309 27.06 -15.11 -32.68
CA ALA A 309 27.54 -14.52 -31.42
C ALA A 309 26.98 -15.27 -30.21
N LEU A 310 27.84 -15.68 -29.30
CA LEU A 310 27.49 -16.43 -28.09
C LEU A 310 27.88 -15.66 -26.83
N THR A 311 27.03 -15.64 -25.81
CA THR A 311 27.46 -15.35 -24.44
C THR A 311 28.41 -16.45 -23.94
N ILE A 312 29.16 -16.18 -22.87
CA ILE A 312 29.98 -17.23 -22.24
C ILE A 312 29.07 -18.35 -21.67
N GLY A 313 27.84 -18.01 -21.26
CA GLY A 313 26.82 -18.99 -20.87
C GLY A 313 26.44 -19.94 -22.00
N GLU A 314 26.15 -19.39 -23.19
CA GLU A 314 25.83 -20.16 -24.40
C GLU A 314 27.02 -20.98 -24.88
N ALA A 315 28.24 -20.44 -24.88
CA ALA A 315 29.44 -21.19 -25.22
C ALA A 315 29.70 -22.38 -24.28
N TRP A 316 29.43 -22.24 -22.97
CA TRP A 316 29.50 -23.36 -22.03
C TRP A 316 28.38 -24.39 -22.26
N LEU A 317 27.18 -23.95 -22.66
CA LEU A 317 26.06 -24.83 -23.01
C LEU A 317 26.38 -25.65 -24.26
N SER A 318 26.79 -24.99 -25.36
CA SER A 318 27.20 -25.65 -26.61
C SER A 318 28.35 -26.65 -26.39
N ALA A 319 29.33 -26.31 -25.55
CA ALA A 319 30.38 -27.26 -25.17
C ALA A 319 29.83 -28.47 -24.40
N SER A 320 28.92 -28.24 -23.45
CA SER A 320 28.29 -29.28 -22.62
C SER A 320 27.46 -30.24 -23.45
N ASP A 321 26.57 -29.73 -24.32
CA ASP A 321 25.67 -30.55 -25.13
C ASP A 321 26.44 -31.31 -26.23
N SER A 322 27.51 -30.71 -26.78
CA SER A 322 28.44 -31.37 -27.71
C SER A 322 29.41 -32.36 -27.04
N GLY A 323 29.33 -32.56 -25.72
CA GLY A 323 30.19 -33.47 -24.97
C GLY A 323 31.68 -33.10 -24.94
N THR A 324 32.01 -31.82 -25.16
CA THR A 324 33.36 -31.28 -25.21
C THR A 324 33.64 -30.31 -24.06
N THR A 325 34.84 -29.75 -23.98
CA THR A 325 35.20 -28.74 -22.97
C THR A 325 36.11 -27.68 -23.58
N PRO A 326 35.92 -26.38 -23.26
CA PRO A 326 36.82 -25.33 -23.69
C PRO A 326 38.26 -25.60 -23.23
N THR A 327 39.20 -25.37 -24.14
CA THR A 327 40.63 -25.52 -23.93
C THR A 327 41.29 -24.15 -24.05
N PHE A 328 42.05 -23.77 -23.02
CA PHE A 328 42.82 -22.53 -23.02
C PHE A 328 44.06 -22.67 -23.90
N ASP A 329 44.22 -21.77 -24.87
CA ASP A 329 45.43 -21.64 -25.68
C ASP A 329 46.40 -20.63 -25.02
N PRO A 330 47.58 -21.08 -24.53
CA PRO A 330 48.54 -20.17 -23.91
C PRO A 330 49.20 -19.18 -24.88
N ALA A 331 49.11 -19.38 -26.21
CA ALA A 331 49.68 -18.46 -27.18
C ALA A 331 48.80 -17.21 -27.37
N SER A 332 47.49 -17.39 -27.56
CA SER A 332 46.53 -16.28 -27.64
C SER A 332 46.01 -15.81 -26.28
N GLY A 333 46.11 -16.63 -25.23
CA GLY A 333 45.50 -16.38 -23.92
C GLY A 333 43.96 -16.48 -23.92
N ASN A 334 43.35 -16.97 -25.01
CA ASN A 334 41.91 -17.15 -25.18
C ASN A 334 41.56 -18.64 -25.02
N SER A 335 40.28 -18.93 -24.72
CA SER A 335 39.77 -20.29 -24.66
C SER A 335 38.98 -20.62 -25.93
N GLY A 336 39.00 -21.88 -26.37
CA GLY A 336 38.24 -22.32 -27.52
C GLY A 336 37.97 -23.82 -27.54
N PHE A 337 37.04 -24.25 -28.39
CA PHE A 337 36.73 -25.66 -28.65
C PHE A 337 36.14 -25.79 -30.05
N ALA A 338 35.96 -27.03 -30.50
CA ALA A 338 35.35 -27.31 -31.79
C ALA A 338 34.64 -28.67 -31.74
N PHE A 339 33.52 -28.78 -32.45
CA PHE A 339 32.65 -29.96 -32.49
C PHE A 339 32.08 -30.15 -33.89
N ASP A 340 31.45 -31.29 -34.13
CA ASP A 340 30.74 -31.58 -35.38
C ASP A 340 29.26 -31.79 -35.02
N ASP A 341 28.36 -31.03 -35.64
CA ASP A 341 26.90 -31.14 -35.45
C ASP A 341 26.19 -31.20 -36.80
N ASP A 342 25.23 -32.11 -36.94
CA ASP A 342 24.49 -32.45 -38.19
C ASP A 342 25.31 -32.54 -39.51
N GLY A 343 26.63 -32.74 -39.42
CA GLY A 343 27.57 -32.81 -40.55
C GLY A 343 28.36 -31.53 -40.84
N HIS A 344 28.13 -30.48 -40.05
CA HIS A 344 28.79 -29.19 -40.10
C HIS A 344 29.88 -29.09 -39.02
N ARG A 345 30.97 -28.38 -39.32
CA ARG A 345 32.09 -28.21 -38.38
C ARG A 345 31.99 -26.85 -37.69
N HIS A 346 31.81 -26.89 -36.38
CA HIS A 346 31.70 -25.73 -35.50
C HIS A 346 33.05 -25.45 -34.82
N VAL A 347 33.44 -24.19 -34.75
CA VAL A 347 34.70 -23.72 -34.15
C VAL A 347 34.40 -22.51 -33.28
N VAL A 348 34.47 -22.69 -31.96
CA VAL A 348 34.14 -21.67 -30.97
C VAL A 348 35.41 -21.09 -30.34
N TRP A 349 35.52 -19.76 -30.34
CA TRP A 349 36.48 -19.02 -29.52
C TRP A 349 35.74 -18.09 -28.56
N MET A 350 36.25 -17.94 -27.34
CA MET A 350 35.59 -17.20 -26.28
C MET A 350 36.56 -16.49 -25.32
N MET A 351 36.09 -15.40 -24.71
CA MET A 351 36.82 -14.62 -23.70
C MET A 351 36.21 -14.78 -22.30
N ASP A 352 36.72 -15.76 -21.57
CA ASP A 352 36.33 -16.03 -20.19
C ASP A 352 37.10 -15.14 -19.17
N ALA A 353 36.88 -15.39 -17.88
CA ALA A 353 37.51 -14.63 -16.82
C ALA A 353 39.04 -14.83 -16.71
N ALA A 354 39.60 -15.92 -17.25
CA ALA A 354 41.04 -16.13 -17.28
C ALA A 354 41.71 -15.22 -18.33
N THR A 355 41.15 -15.16 -19.53
CA THR A 355 41.55 -14.17 -20.56
C THR A 355 41.37 -12.75 -20.05
N SER A 356 40.21 -12.45 -19.47
CA SER A 356 39.90 -11.12 -18.91
C SER A 356 40.91 -10.69 -17.84
N TRP A 357 41.38 -11.61 -16.98
CA TRP A 357 42.41 -11.31 -15.98
C TRP A 357 43.74 -10.88 -16.62
N ASN A 358 44.20 -11.62 -17.64
CA ASN A 358 45.46 -11.30 -18.34
C ASN A 358 45.41 -9.93 -19.02
N GLN A 359 44.28 -9.58 -19.62
CA GLN A 359 44.05 -8.26 -20.21
C GLN A 359 43.98 -7.16 -19.15
N LEU A 360 43.23 -7.36 -18.05
CA LEU A 360 43.10 -6.40 -16.94
C LEU A 360 44.44 -6.04 -16.30
N GLN A 361 45.42 -6.94 -16.31
CA GLN A 361 46.78 -6.70 -15.83
C GLN A 361 47.60 -5.77 -16.74
N LEU A 362 47.26 -5.66 -18.03
CA LEU A 362 47.84 -4.67 -18.95
C LEU A 362 47.18 -3.29 -18.83
N LEU A 363 46.07 -3.16 -18.09
CA LEU A 363 45.28 -1.93 -17.94
C LEU A 363 45.60 -1.13 -16.66
N HIS A 364 46.80 -1.28 -16.11
CA HIS A 364 47.27 -0.44 -15.00
C HIS A 364 47.57 0.98 -15.48
N GLY A 365 46.86 1.97 -14.92
CA GLY A 365 47.03 3.39 -15.24
C GLY A 365 46.19 3.96 -16.40
N VAL A 366 45.25 3.20 -16.98
CA VAL A 366 44.22 3.78 -17.87
C VAL A 366 43.08 4.42 -17.05
N GLY A 367 42.35 5.36 -17.64
CA GLY A 367 41.28 6.13 -16.99
C GLY A 367 40.05 5.31 -16.64
N GLY A 368 39.75 4.26 -17.40
CA GLY A 368 38.65 3.35 -17.11
C GLY A 368 38.76 1.99 -17.79
N VAL A 369 37.94 1.05 -17.29
CA VAL A 369 37.70 -0.26 -17.88
C VAL A 369 36.20 -0.37 -18.16
N ALA A 370 35.84 -0.87 -19.34
CA ALA A 370 34.46 -1.15 -19.72
C ALA A 370 34.25 -2.64 -20.05
N LEU A 371 33.02 -3.11 -19.91
CA LEU A 371 32.58 -4.45 -20.32
C LEU A 371 31.55 -4.35 -21.44
N TRP A 372 31.89 -4.89 -22.62
CA TRP A 372 30.96 -5.18 -23.71
C TRP A 372 30.62 -6.69 -23.69
N ARG A 373 29.41 -7.09 -23.28
CA ARG A 373 28.33 -6.28 -22.71
C ARG A 373 27.82 -6.93 -21.43
N LEU A 374 27.11 -6.17 -20.59
CA LEU A 374 26.44 -6.75 -19.43
C LEU A 374 25.50 -7.86 -19.91
N GLY A 375 25.53 -8.99 -19.24
CA GLY A 375 24.76 -10.20 -19.54
C GLY A 375 25.60 -11.29 -20.17
N SER A 376 26.52 -10.94 -21.09
CA SER A 376 27.27 -11.96 -21.83
C SER A 376 28.42 -12.59 -21.04
N GLU A 377 28.82 -11.98 -19.93
CA GLU A 377 30.12 -12.23 -19.31
C GLU A 377 30.22 -13.53 -18.50
N ASP A 378 31.45 -14.06 -18.43
CA ASP A 378 31.83 -14.99 -17.37
C ASP A 378 31.63 -14.31 -16.00
N PRO A 379 30.84 -14.86 -15.05
CA PRO A 379 30.65 -14.25 -13.73
C PRO A 379 31.95 -14.00 -12.95
N GLY A 380 33.03 -14.71 -13.30
CA GLY A 380 34.38 -14.48 -12.79
C GLY A 380 35.03 -13.16 -13.23
N PHE A 381 34.55 -12.52 -14.30
CA PHE A 381 35.01 -11.20 -14.77
C PHE A 381 34.99 -10.17 -13.64
N TRP A 382 33.92 -10.13 -12.85
CA TRP A 382 33.76 -9.18 -11.74
C TRP A 382 34.77 -9.42 -10.60
N GLU A 383 35.11 -10.68 -10.33
CA GLU A 383 36.16 -11.05 -9.38
C GLU A 383 37.56 -10.71 -9.94
N ALA A 384 37.81 -10.92 -11.24
CA ALA A 384 39.05 -10.50 -11.90
C ALA A 384 39.23 -8.98 -11.86
N LEU A 385 38.16 -8.22 -12.14
CA LEU A 385 38.15 -6.76 -12.11
C LEU A 385 38.33 -6.19 -10.70
N ALA A 386 37.69 -6.80 -9.69
CA ALA A 386 37.90 -6.46 -8.28
C ALA A 386 39.33 -6.76 -7.85
N ALA A 387 39.83 -7.96 -8.14
CA ALA A 387 41.19 -8.39 -7.84
C ALA A 387 42.27 -7.48 -8.50
N SER A 388 42.03 -7.03 -9.73
CA SER A 388 42.90 -6.10 -10.46
C SER A 388 42.95 -4.72 -9.79
N LYS A 389 41.81 -4.20 -9.33
CA LYS A 389 41.76 -2.94 -8.55
C LYS A 389 42.46 -3.08 -7.18
N GLU A 390 42.30 -4.24 -6.55
CA GLU A 390 42.84 -4.56 -5.22
C GLU A 390 44.30 -5.06 -5.25
N HIS A 391 44.90 -5.21 -6.44
CA HIS A 391 46.27 -5.70 -6.64
C HIS A 391 46.54 -7.07 -5.97
N ARG A 392 45.56 -7.98 -6.08
CA ARG A 392 45.62 -9.34 -5.52
C ARG A 392 45.35 -10.40 -6.61
N PRO A 393 45.72 -11.68 -6.40
CA PRO A 393 45.28 -12.77 -7.27
C PRO A 393 43.74 -12.93 -7.29
N PRO A 394 43.14 -13.31 -8.44
CA PRO A 394 41.71 -13.52 -8.57
C PRO A 394 41.30 -14.94 -8.17
N ARG A 395 40.06 -15.13 -7.71
CA ARG A 395 39.52 -16.44 -7.29
C ARG A 395 38.61 -17.06 -8.35
N LEU A 396 39.19 -17.40 -9.49
CA LEU A 396 38.43 -17.87 -10.67
C LEU A 396 37.95 -19.34 -10.62
N GLY A 397 38.44 -20.14 -9.66
CA GLY A 397 38.24 -21.60 -9.65
C GLY A 397 36.81 -22.12 -9.37
N VAL A 398 35.89 -21.25 -8.95
CA VAL A 398 34.46 -21.56 -8.78
C VAL A 398 33.67 -20.63 -9.68
N ILE A 399 32.84 -21.19 -10.54
CA ILE A 399 32.03 -20.46 -11.51
C ILE A 399 30.60 -20.44 -10.97
N ALA A 400 29.99 -19.25 -10.90
CA ALA A 400 28.58 -19.15 -10.55
C ALA A 400 27.72 -19.78 -11.67
N PRO A 401 26.51 -20.28 -11.37
CA PRO A 401 25.61 -20.73 -12.44
C PRO A 401 25.25 -19.56 -13.37
N PRO A 402 25.02 -19.79 -14.68
CA PRO A 402 24.61 -18.76 -15.63
C PRO A 402 23.23 -18.22 -15.23
N GLN A 403 22.89 -17.01 -15.68
CA GLN A 403 21.63 -16.36 -15.28
C GLN A 403 20.47 -16.63 -16.23
N GLY A 404 20.75 -16.97 -17.49
CA GLY A 404 19.78 -17.34 -18.50
C GLY A 404 19.18 -18.73 -18.33
N THR A 405 18.50 -19.15 -19.39
CA THR A 405 17.59 -20.30 -19.41
C THR A 405 17.74 -21.08 -20.71
N ASP A 406 18.02 -22.37 -20.58
CA ASP A 406 18.02 -23.34 -21.65
C ASP A 406 16.58 -23.85 -21.84
N VAL A 407 16.04 -23.69 -23.05
CA VAL A 407 14.60 -23.88 -23.34
C VAL A 407 14.42 -24.96 -24.40
N GLU A 408 13.86 -26.10 -23.99
CA GLU A 408 13.66 -27.26 -24.86
C GLU A 408 12.18 -27.43 -25.24
N GLY A 409 11.87 -27.69 -26.51
CA GLY A 409 10.52 -28.00 -26.98
C GLY A 409 9.63 -26.78 -27.28
N SER A 410 8.34 -27.02 -27.52
CA SER A 410 7.42 -26.01 -28.05
C SER A 410 6.09 -25.92 -27.28
N GLY A 411 5.50 -24.72 -27.20
CA GLY A 411 4.24 -24.47 -26.47
C GLY A 411 4.37 -23.54 -25.26
N GLU A 412 3.24 -23.25 -24.62
CA GLU A 412 3.13 -22.32 -23.48
C GLU A 412 2.98 -23.03 -22.10
N LEU A 413 3.11 -24.36 -22.03
CA LEU A 413 3.11 -25.12 -20.77
C LEU A 413 4.53 -25.42 -20.34
N LEU A 414 4.92 -24.88 -19.19
CA LEU A 414 6.33 -24.82 -18.77
C LEU A 414 6.60 -25.81 -17.64
N ARG A 415 7.72 -26.53 -17.75
CA ARG A 415 8.24 -27.43 -16.73
C ARG A 415 9.71 -27.16 -16.52
N ILE A 416 10.09 -26.82 -15.30
CA ILE A 416 11.50 -26.67 -14.93
C ILE A 416 12.07 -28.08 -14.74
N SER A 417 12.86 -28.54 -15.70
CA SER A 417 13.41 -29.91 -15.77
C SER A 417 14.74 -30.02 -15.03
N ALA A 418 15.57 -28.97 -15.05
CA ALA A 418 16.80 -28.88 -14.26
C ALA A 418 16.96 -27.52 -13.57
N LEU A 419 17.58 -27.55 -12.38
CA LEU A 419 18.03 -26.34 -11.67
C LEU A 419 19.47 -26.02 -12.06
N PRO A 420 19.85 -24.73 -12.11
CA PRO A 420 21.15 -24.30 -12.59
C PRO A 420 22.27 -24.80 -11.68
N THR A 421 23.38 -25.25 -12.27
CA THR A 421 24.53 -25.78 -11.54
C THR A 421 25.76 -24.90 -11.75
N GLY A 422 26.52 -24.67 -10.67
CA GLY A 422 27.75 -23.89 -10.72
C GLY A 422 28.92 -24.73 -11.23
N GLY A 423 29.75 -24.13 -12.08
CA GLY A 423 30.91 -24.77 -12.69
C GLY A 423 32.17 -24.70 -11.84
N ARG A 424 33.22 -25.38 -12.29
CA ARG A 424 34.55 -25.38 -11.68
C ARG A 424 35.63 -25.44 -12.76
N ARG A 425 36.72 -24.72 -12.50
CA ARG A 425 37.94 -24.74 -13.32
C ARG A 425 39.18 -24.76 -12.44
N ALA A 426 40.25 -25.36 -12.94
CA ALA A 426 41.59 -25.20 -12.40
C ALA A 426 42.32 -24.13 -13.22
N VAL A 427 42.97 -23.19 -12.53
CA VAL A 427 43.70 -22.06 -13.15
C VAL A 427 45.14 -22.09 -12.66
N GLY A 428 46.09 -22.09 -13.59
CA GLY A 428 47.54 -22.06 -13.33
C GLY A 428 48.10 -20.67 -13.62
N PHE A 429 48.87 -20.13 -12.66
CA PHE A 429 49.44 -18.79 -12.75
C PHE A 429 50.96 -18.83 -13.01
N GLY A 430 51.44 -17.92 -13.85
CA GLY A 430 52.86 -17.63 -14.07
C GLY A 430 53.50 -16.83 -12.92
N GLN A 431 54.81 -16.61 -12.99
CA GLN A 431 55.56 -15.86 -11.96
C GLN A 431 55.20 -14.37 -11.92
N ASP A 432 54.73 -13.82 -13.04
CA ASP A 432 54.19 -12.47 -13.20
C ASP A 432 52.73 -12.33 -12.74
N GLY A 433 52.09 -13.45 -12.36
CA GLY A 433 50.68 -13.50 -11.98
C GLY A 433 49.71 -13.54 -13.16
N SER A 434 50.18 -13.71 -14.40
CA SER A 434 49.31 -14.06 -15.55
C SER A 434 48.74 -15.46 -15.40
N VAL A 435 47.59 -15.75 -16.01
CA VAL A 435 47.11 -17.12 -16.24
C VAL A 435 47.81 -17.69 -17.45
N ILE A 436 48.46 -18.84 -17.26
CA ILE A 436 49.21 -19.58 -18.30
C ILE A 436 48.55 -20.92 -18.66
N ALA A 437 47.54 -21.33 -17.91
CA ALA A 437 46.75 -22.52 -18.18
C ALA A 437 45.39 -22.45 -17.46
N GLU A 438 44.32 -22.86 -18.13
CA GLU A 438 43.02 -23.12 -17.53
C GLU A 438 42.51 -24.50 -17.97
N ARG A 439 41.78 -25.17 -17.09
CA ARG A 439 41.06 -26.42 -17.41
C ARG A 439 39.74 -26.49 -16.67
N TYR A 440 38.64 -26.48 -17.40
CA TYR A 440 37.31 -26.76 -16.87
C TYR A 440 37.24 -28.20 -16.33
N THR A 441 36.71 -28.37 -15.12
CA THR A 441 36.47 -29.68 -14.49
C THR A 441 34.98 -29.98 -14.33
N THR A 442 34.14 -28.95 -14.39
CA THR A 442 32.68 -29.06 -14.48
C THR A 442 32.19 -27.79 -15.15
N LEU A 443 31.47 -27.90 -16.27
CA LEU A 443 30.84 -26.73 -16.90
C LEU A 443 29.64 -26.28 -16.06
N PRO A 444 29.39 -24.96 -15.93
CA PRO A 444 28.18 -24.45 -15.33
C PRO A 444 26.99 -24.68 -16.27
N THR A 445 25.78 -24.83 -15.73
CA THR A 445 24.55 -24.99 -16.53
C THR A 445 23.45 -24.02 -16.08
N PRO A 446 22.66 -23.46 -17.00
CA PRO A 446 21.51 -22.59 -16.70
C PRO A 446 20.33 -23.39 -16.11
N TYR A 447 19.20 -22.71 -15.85
CA TYR A 447 17.93 -23.43 -15.68
C TYR A 447 17.57 -24.13 -16.99
N ARG A 448 17.08 -25.37 -16.93
CA ARG A 448 16.48 -26.04 -18.09
C ARG A 448 14.95 -26.02 -17.95
N VAL A 449 14.28 -25.48 -18.96
CA VAL A 449 12.82 -25.30 -19.02
C VAL A 449 12.30 -26.04 -20.24
N THR A 450 11.60 -27.15 -20.01
CA THR A 450 10.92 -27.89 -21.07
C THR A 450 9.54 -27.29 -21.33
N ARG A 451 9.24 -27.00 -22.59
CA ARG A 451 7.97 -26.45 -23.10
C ARG A 451 7.15 -27.53 -23.78
N THR A 452 5.84 -27.48 -23.56
CA THR A 452 4.87 -28.39 -24.17
C THR A 452 3.57 -27.66 -24.51
N GLY A 453 2.72 -28.27 -25.34
CA GLY A 453 1.36 -27.81 -25.62
C GLY A 453 1.11 -27.23 -27.02
N ALA A 454 2.11 -27.19 -27.90
CA ALA A 454 1.94 -26.74 -29.30
C ALA A 454 1.70 -27.86 -30.33
N ALA A 455 1.68 -29.13 -29.91
CA ALA A 455 1.49 -30.32 -30.76
C ALA A 455 0.33 -30.21 -31.78
N ASP A 456 -0.75 -29.51 -31.42
CA ASP A 456 -1.85 -29.16 -32.32
C ASP A 456 -1.93 -27.64 -32.49
N ARG A 457 -1.26 -27.08 -33.51
CA ARG A 457 -1.31 -25.65 -33.86
C ARG A 457 -2.72 -25.12 -34.20
N ARG A 458 -3.74 -25.98 -34.29
CA ARG A 458 -5.15 -25.57 -34.48
C ARG A 458 -5.98 -25.61 -33.19
N ALA A 459 -5.42 -26.04 -32.06
CA ALA A 459 -6.07 -25.97 -30.75
C ALA A 459 -5.71 -24.66 -30.03
N ILE A 460 -6.71 -23.88 -29.63
CA ILE A 460 -6.56 -22.60 -28.92
C ILE A 460 -7.26 -22.69 -27.57
N ALA A 461 -6.53 -22.40 -26.49
CA ALA A 461 -7.09 -22.20 -25.16
C ALA A 461 -7.36 -20.72 -24.89
N LEU A 462 -8.60 -20.41 -24.54
CA LEU A 462 -8.98 -19.08 -24.02
C LEU A 462 -8.79 -19.09 -22.51
N THR A 463 -7.97 -18.17 -22.01
CA THR A 463 -7.65 -18.02 -20.59
C THR A 463 -8.07 -16.65 -20.06
N PHE A 464 -8.52 -16.61 -18.81
CA PHE A 464 -9.03 -15.41 -18.15
C PHE A 464 -8.35 -15.18 -16.81
N ASP A 465 -7.73 -14.01 -16.65
CA ASP A 465 -6.98 -13.64 -15.44
C ASP A 465 -7.64 -12.45 -14.71
N ASP A 466 -7.15 -12.17 -13.51
CA ASP A 466 -7.66 -11.21 -12.50
C ASP A 466 -9.03 -11.52 -11.86
N GLY A 467 -9.80 -12.48 -12.37
CA GLY A 467 -11.11 -12.84 -11.83
C GLY A 467 -11.11 -13.50 -10.44
N PRO A 468 -12.31 -13.75 -9.86
CA PRO A 468 -13.61 -13.43 -10.42
C PRO A 468 -14.08 -12.01 -10.06
N ASP A 469 -14.56 -11.26 -11.05
CA ASP A 469 -15.30 -10.01 -10.84
C ASP A 469 -16.82 -10.28 -10.85
N PRO A 470 -17.61 -9.68 -9.94
CA PRO A 470 -19.04 -9.94 -9.84
C PRO A 470 -19.88 -9.41 -11.00
N ASP A 471 -19.40 -8.42 -11.74
CA ASP A 471 -20.09 -7.83 -12.89
C ASP A 471 -19.61 -8.45 -14.22
N TYR A 472 -18.31 -8.70 -14.40
CA TYR A 472 -17.75 -9.14 -15.69
C TYR A 472 -17.62 -10.67 -15.85
N THR A 473 -17.13 -11.41 -14.85
CA THR A 473 -16.97 -12.87 -14.95
C THR A 473 -18.28 -13.59 -15.31
N PRO A 474 -19.45 -13.25 -14.72
CA PRO A 474 -20.73 -13.84 -15.13
C PRO A 474 -21.10 -13.58 -16.59
N ARG A 475 -20.82 -12.38 -17.11
CA ARG A 475 -21.08 -12.00 -18.51
C ARG A 475 -20.16 -12.74 -19.48
N ILE A 476 -18.91 -12.96 -19.11
CA ILE A 476 -17.96 -13.80 -19.87
C ILE A 476 -18.45 -15.24 -19.90
N LEU A 477 -18.90 -15.79 -18.77
CA LEU A 477 -19.50 -17.13 -18.69
C LEU A 477 -20.78 -17.25 -19.52
N ASP A 478 -21.62 -16.21 -19.60
CA ASP A 478 -22.80 -16.18 -20.49
C ASP A 478 -22.39 -16.25 -21.97
N VAL A 479 -21.36 -15.50 -22.38
CA VAL A 479 -20.81 -15.55 -23.74
C VAL A 479 -20.25 -16.95 -24.04
N LEU A 480 -19.39 -17.49 -23.17
CA LEU A 480 -18.79 -18.80 -23.35
C LEU A 480 -19.82 -19.93 -23.43
N ALA A 481 -20.86 -19.88 -22.59
CA ALA A 481 -21.99 -20.80 -22.64
C ALA A 481 -22.76 -20.69 -23.97
N SER A 482 -23.10 -19.47 -24.42
CA SER A 482 -23.79 -19.26 -25.71
C SER A 482 -22.96 -19.77 -26.90
N LYS A 483 -21.64 -19.60 -26.84
CA LYS A 483 -20.69 -20.06 -27.86
C LYS A 483 -20.29 -21.53 -27.71
N HIS A 484 -20.70 -22.22 -26.64
CA HIS A 484 -20.24 -23.58 -26.32
C HIS A 484 -18.71 -23.68 -26.38
N ALA A 485 -18.03 -22.72 -25.74
CA ALA A 485 -16.57 -22.59 -25.76
C ALA A 485 -15.99 -22.91 -24.36
N PRO A 486 -15.13 -23.93 -24.21
CA PRO A 486 -14.39 -24.15 -22.97
C PRO A 486 -13.37 -23.03 -22.75
N ALA A 487 -12.96 -22.85 -21.49
CA ALA A 487 -12.00 -21.83 -21.07
C ALA A 487 -11.36 -22.23 -19.74
N THR A 488 -10.27 -21.57 -19.36
CA THR A 488 -9.54 -21.75 -18.09
C THR A 488 -9.39 -20.40 -17.39
N PHE A 489 -9.83 -20.28 -16.15
CA PHE A 489 -9.82 -19.04 -15.37
C PHE A 489 -8.73 -19.11 -14.28
N PHE A 490 -7.75 -18.20 -14.29
CA PHE A 490 -6.74 -18.07 -13.25
C PHE A 490 -7.22 -17.06 -12.20
N LEU A 491 -7.64 -17.58 -11.03
CA LEU A 491 -8.37 -16.79 -10.05
C LEU A 491 -7.46 -16.18 -8.98
N ILE A 492 -7.69 -14.91 -8.66
CA ILE A 492 -7.14 -14.21 -7.49
C ILE A 492 -7.94 -14.62 -6.25
N GLY A 493 -7.25 -15.07 -5.20
CA GLY A 493 -7.87 -15.52 -3.95
C GLY A 493 -8.66 -14.44 -3.19
N GLU A 494 -8.17 -13.19 -3.12
CA GLU A 494 -8.91 -12.07 -2.49
C GLU A 494 -10.25 -11.82 -3.21
N ASN A 495 -10.27 -11.85 -4.54
CA ASN A 495 -11.49 -11.66 -5.35
C ASN A 495 -12.45 -12.86 -5.19
N ALA A 496 -11.92 -14.08 -5.18
CA ALA A 496 -12.70 -15.31 -5.01
C ALA A 496 -13.37 -15.43 -3.63
N LEU A 497 -12.85 -14.76 -2.60
CA LEU A 497 -13.30 -14.90 -1.20
C LEU A 497 -14.79 -14.58 -1.01
N GLU A 498 -15.30 -13.57 -1.69
CA GLU A 498 -16.68 -13.11 -1.53
C GLU A 498 -17.63 -13.63 -2.62
N HIS A 499 -17.12 -14.40 -3.60
CA HIS A 499 -17.87 -14.84 -4.79
C HIS A 499 -17.91 -16.38 -4.99
N PRO A 500 -18.27 -17.17 -3.95
CA PRO A 500 -18.27 -18.64 -4.02
C PRO A 500 -19.24 -19.21 -5.07
N GLU A 501 -20.33 -18.49 -5.39
CA GLU A 501 -21.27 -18.85 -6.46
C GLU A 501 -20.65 -18.75 -7.87
N ILE A 502 -19.74 -17.80 -8.11
CA ILE A 502 -19.06 -17.65 -9.40
C ILE A 502 -18.08 -18.82 -9.58
N LEU A 503 -17.29 -19.17 -8.57
CA LEU A 503 -16.40 -20.34 -8.63
C LEU A 503 -17.17 -21.64 -8.92
N ARG A 504 -18.31 -21.85 -8.23
CA ARG A 504 -19.17 -23.01 -8.50
C ARG A 504 -19.77 -22.96 -9.90
N ARG A 505 -20.10 -21.78 -10.42
CA ARG A 505 -20.57 -21.59 -11.79
C ARG A 505 -19.49 -21.98 -12.81
N ILE A 506 -18.26 -21.47 -12.68
CA ILE A 506 -17.12 -21.83 -13.54
C ILE A 506 -16.97 -23.35 -13.62
N VAL A 507 -16.98 -24.04 -12.46
CA VAL A 507 -16.87 -25.50 -12.41
C VAL A 507 -18.10 -26.22 -12.98
N ARG A 508 -19.31 -25.76 -12.71
CA ARG A 508 -20.56 -26.37 -13.20
C ARG A 508 -20.70 -26.24 -14.72
N ASP A 509 -20.37 -25.08 -15.26
CA ASP A 509 -20.56 -24.73 -16.67
C ASP A 509 -19.47 -25.36 -17.58
N GLY A 510 -18.47 -26.02 -16.98
CA GLY A 510 -17.53 -26.92 -17.66
C GLY A 510 -16.08 -26.42 -17.73
N HIS A 511 -15.81 -25.21 -17.27
CA HIS A 511 -14.53 -24.52 -17.39
C HIS A 511 -13.48 -24.99 -16.37
N GLU A 512 -12.23 -24.66 -16.60
CA GLU A 512 -11.12 -24.95 -15.67
C GLU A 512 -10.80 -23.77 -14.76
N ILE A 513 -10.22 -24.07 -13.60
CA ILE A 513 -9.72 -23.08 -12.64
C ILE A 513 -8.22 -23.31 -12.44
N GLY A 514 -7.44 -22.26 -12.63
CA GLY A 514 -6.04 -22.13 -12.20
C GLY A 514 -5.91 -21.21 -10.99
N ASN A 515 -4.74 -21.27 -10.35
CA ASN A 515 -4.34 -20.40 -9.25
C ASN A 515 -3.62 -19.15 -9.83
N HIS A 516 -3.98 -17.95 -9.36
CA HIS A 516 -3.32 -16.68 -9.72
C HIS A 516 -2.83 -15.91 -8.48
N SER A 517 -2.44 -16.64 -7.44
CA SER A 517 -2.10 -16.11 -6.11
C SER A 517 -3.32 -15.52 -5.37
N TYR A 518 -3.14 -15.15 -4.10
CA TYR A 518 -4.19 -14.62 -3.22
C TYR A 518 -4.31 -13.10 -3.29
N THR A 519 -3.20 -12.37 -3.17
CA THR A 519 -3.14 -10.90 -3.18
C THR A 519 -2.62 -10.30 -4.48
N HIS A 520 -2.31 -11.14 -5.48
CA HIS A 520 -1.74 -10.76 -6.78
C HIS A 520 -0.46 -9.88 -6.67
N PRO A 521 0.58 -10.31 -5.92
CA PRO A 521 1.87 -9.61 -5.85
C PRO A 521 2.76 -9.94 -7.07
N ASN A 522 3.75 -9.10 -7.36
CA ASN A 522 4.82 -9.50 -8.29
C ASN A 522 5.61 -10.67 -7.69
N MET A 523 5.42 -11.87 -8.24
CA MET A 523 5.97 -13.10 -7.69
C MET A 523 7.51 -13.11 -7.69
N ALA A 524 8.16 -12.43 -8.62
CA ALA A 524 9.63 -12.33 -8.68
C ALA A 524 10.22 -11.49 -7.53
N GLU A 525 9.42 -10.63 -6.89
CA GLU A 525 9.82 -9.86 -5.70
C GLU A 525 9.45 -10.57 -4.38
N GLU A 526 8.65 -11.64 -4.44
CA GLU A 526 8.14 -12.32 -3.26
C GLU A 526 9.13 -13.29 -2.62
N THR A 527 9.01 -13.45 -1.30
CA THR A 527 9.81 -14.44 -0.59
C THR A 527 9.27 -15.86 -0.85
N ALA A 528 10.12 -16.88 -0.75
CA ALA A 528 9.67 -18.27 -0.91
C ALA A 528 8.53 -18.68 0.05
N LEU A 529 8.52 -18.10 1.26
CA LEU A 529 7.42 -18.27 2.22
C LEU A 529 6.16 -17.51 1.78
N GLY A 530 6.31 -16.28 1.29
CA GLY A 530 5.21 -15.49 0.69
C GLY A 530 4.56 -16.24 -0.48
N THR A 531 5.35 -16.67 -1.46
CA THR A 531 4.92 -17.51 -2.59
C THR A 531 4.14 -18.74 -2.12
N THR A 532 4.64 -19.47 -1.12
CA THR A 532 3.94 -20.66 -0.58
C THR A 532 2.61 -20.29 0.07
N LEU A 533 2.54 -19.20 0.84
CA LEU A 533 1.28 -18.77 1.49
C LEU A 533 0.24 -18.27 0.46
N GLU A 534 0.68 -17.52 -0.55
CA GLU A 534 -0.14 -17.03 -1.66
C GLU A 534 -0.78 -18.18 -2.47
N LEU A 535 0.01 -19.20 -2.81
CA LEU A 535 -0.46 -20.41 -3.47
C LEU A 535 -1.44 -21.19 -2.58
N ASN A 536 -1.06 -21.46 -1.33
CA ASN A 536 -1.83 -22.28 -0.40
C ASN A 536 -3.18 -21.64 -0.04
N ALA A 537 -3.23 -20.33 0.21
CA ALA A 537 -4.47 -19.63 0.55
C ALA A 537 -5.49 -19.71 -0.59
N THR A 538 -5.04 -19.48 -1.82
CA THR A 538 -5.87 -19.55 -3.03
C THR A 538 -6.34 -20.97 -3.32
N GLN A 539 -5.45 -21.96 -3.18
CA GLN A 539 -5.81 -23.37 -3.33
C GLN A 539 -6.87 -23.80 -2.31
N ARG A 540 -6.66 -23.51 -1.01
CA ARG A 540 -7.61 -23.88 0.05
C ARG A 540 -8.97 -23.20 -0.15
N LEU A 541 -9.00 -21.98 -0.68
CA LEU A 541 -10.24 -21.28 -1.02
C LEU A 541 -10.98 -21.93 -2.20
N ILE A 542 -10.27 -22.28 -3.28
CA ILE A 542 -10.84 -23.00 -4.44
C ILE A 542 -11.38 -24.37 -4.01
N GLU A 543 -10.60 -25.12 -3.22
CA GLU A 543 -10.99 -26.40 -2.62
C GLU A 543 -12.25 -26.26 -1.75
N ALA A 544 -12.30 -25.23 -0.91
CA ALA A 544 -13.43 -24.94 -0.04
C ALA A 544 -14.72 -24.68 -0.83
N TYR A 545 -14.67 -23.85 -1.88
CA TYR A 545 -15.88 -23.42 -2.57
C TYR A 545 -16.35 -24.37 -3.66
N THR A 546 -15.43 -25.13 -4.28
CA THR A 546 -15.74 -26.03 -5.41
C THR A 546 -15.70 -27.52 -5.08
N GLY A 547 -15.03 -27.93 -3.99
CA GLY A 547 -14.75 -29.34 -3.69
C GLY A 547 -13.67 -29.98 -4.58
N ARG A 548 -13.00 -29.19 -5.42
CA ARG A 548 -11.90 -29.58 -6.30
C ARG A 548 -10.67 -28.75 -6.01
N SER A 549 -9.49 -29.37 -6.06
CA SER A 549 -8.22 -28.65 -6.06
C SER A 549 -7.90 -28.12 -7.47
N THR A 550 -6.79 -27.41 -7.62
CA THR A 550 -6.26 -26.98 -8.92
C THR A 550 -4.78 -27.31 -9.05
N ARG A 551 -4.35 -27.60 -10.27
CA ARG A 551 -2.97 -27.92 -10.63
C ARG A 551 -2.42 -27.05 -11.76
N LEU A 552 -3.13 -25.98 -12.11
CA LEU A 552 -2.66 -24.97 -13.05
C LEU A 552 -2.32 -23.71 -12.27
N PHE A 553 -1.17 -23.11 -12.55
CA PHE A 553 -0.74 -21.85 -11.95
C PHE A 553 -0.20 -20.94 -13.06
N ARG A 554 -0.58 -19.67 -12.98
CA ARG A 554 0.04 -18.59 -13.74
C ARG A 554 0.47 -17.56 -12.71
N ALA A 555 1.74 -17.18 -12.74
CA ALA A 555 2.24 -16.15 -11.85
C ALA A 555 1.69 -14.77 -12.27
N PRO A 556 1.20 -13.95 -11.35
CA PRO A 556 1.02 -12.52 -11.58
C PRO A 556 2.31 -11.88 -12.13
N TYR A 557 2.17 -10.97 -13.10
CA TYR A 557 3.27 -10.24 -13.75
C TYR A 557 4.31 -11.11 -14.49
N PHE A 558 4.05 -12.40 -14.72
CA PHE A 558 4.82 -13.21 -15.68
C PHE A 558 4.52 -12.73 -17.10
N GLY A 559 5.44 -11.97 -17.69
CA GLY A 559 5.35 -11.54 -19.07
C GLY A 559 5.79 -12.65 -20.02
N ASP A 560 4.92 -13.00 -20.96
CA ASP A 560 5.12 -14.04 -22.00
C ASP A 560 5.36 -15.48 -21.46
N ALA A 561 5.45 -16.48 -22.35
CA ALA A 561 5.63 -17.89 -21.97
C ALA A 561 7.09 -18.29 -21.77
N GLU A 562 8.00 -17.34 -21.85
CA GLU A 562 9.44 -17.51 -21.67
C GLU A 562 9.84 -16.75 -20.40
N PRO A 563 9.88 -17.42 -19.23
CA PRO A 563 10.56 -16.87 -18.06
C PRO A 563 12.06 -16.77 -18.37
N THR A 564 12.48 -15.60 -18.86
CA THR A 564 13.83 -15.34 -19.35
C THR A 564 14.83 -14.99 -18.25
N THR A 565 14.41 -15.01 -16.98
CA THR A 565 15.28 -14.71 -15.83
C THR A 565 15.16 -15.72 -14.68
N ALA A 566 16.29 -15.93 -13.98
CA ALA A 566 16.35 -16.76 -12.78
C ALA A 566 15.37 -16.35 -11.67
N ASP A 567 15.07 -15.05 -11.53
CA ASP A 567 14.17 -14.51 -10.49
C ASP A 567 12.70 -14.89 -10.75
N GLU A 568 12.30 -15.01 -12.02
CA GLU A 568 10.98 -15.50 -12.45
C GLU A 568 10.84 -17.02 -12.25
N LEU A 569 11.91 -17.77 -12.47
CA LEU A 569 11.90 -19.23 -12.34
C LEU A 569 11.85 -19.73 -10.89
N VAL A 570 12.21 -18.93 -9.88
CA VAL A 570 12.14 -19.35 -8.47
C VAL A 570 10.69 -19.55 -7.98
N PRO A 571 9.75 -18.60 -8.15
CA PRO A 571 8.34 -18.82 -7.84
C PRO A 571 7.72 -19.97 -8.64
N ALA A 572 8.05 -20.09 -9.92
CA ALA A 572 7.62 -21.20 -10.77
C ALA A 572 8.15 -22.55 -10.26
N THR A 573 9.40 -22.61 -9.78
CA THR A 573 9.97 -23.81 -9.13
C THR A 573 9.20 -24.19 -7.88
N ILE A 574 8.84 -23.21 -7.03
CA ILE A 574 8.08 -23.43 -5.81
C ILE A 574 6.68 -23.95 -6.14
N ALA A 575 5.98 -23.33 -7.09
CA ALA A 575 4.68 -23.80 -7.56
C ALA A 575 4.77 -25.23 -8.12
N GLN A 576 5.79 -25.55 -8.93
CA GLN A 576 6.01 -26.90 -9.43
C GLN A 576 6.27 -27.92 -8.31
N GLN A 577 7.00 -27.54 -7.25
CA GLN A 577 7.20 -28.37 -6.05
C GLN A 577 5.90 -28.62 -5.26
N HIS A 578 4.97 -27.66 -5.27
CA HIS A 578 3.61 -27.84 -4.71
C HIS A 578 2.67 -28.64 -5.63
N GLY A 579 3.13 -29.00 -6.84
CA GLY A 579 2.39 -29.85 -7.77
C GLY A 579 1.64 -29.10 -8.86
N TYR A 580 1.92 -27.82 -9.07
CA TYR A 580 1.36 -27.02 -10.15
C TYR A 580 2.07 -27.24 -11.50
N THR A 581 1.33 -26.97 -12.56
CA THR A 581 1.81 -26.76 -13.93
C THR A 581 1.87 -25.26 -14.17
N ILE A 582 2.96 -24.77 -14.72
CA ILE A 582 3.11 -23.35 -15.02
C ILE A 582 2.54 -23.09 -16.42
N VAL A 583 1.64 -22.12 -16.52
CA VAL A 583 0.91 -21.79 -17.78
C VAL A 583 1.29 -20.38 -18.21
N GLY A 584 2.15 -20.30 -19.22
CA GLY A 584 2.53 -19.05 -19.88
C GLY A 584 1.47 -18.55 -20.87
N LEU A 585 1.89 -17.66 -21.76
CA LEU A 585 1.08 -17.07 -22.82
C LEU A 585 1.97 -16.41 -23.89
N HIS A 586 1.57 -16.43 -25.17
CA HIS A 586 2.18 -15.56 -26.19
C HIS A 586 1.21 -14.57 -26.82
N VAL A 587 -0.09 -14.77 -26.60
CA VAL A 587 -1.18 -13.99 -27.17
C VAL A 587 -1.89 -13.18 -26.07
N ASP A 588 -1.27 -12.07 -25.66
CA ASP A 588 -1.91 -11.00 -24.89
C ASP A 588 -2.34 -9.85 -25.84
N PRO A 589 -3.63 -9.50 -25.95
CA PRO A 589 -4.12 -8.36 -26.73
C PRO A 589 -4.10 -7.02 -25.96
N ASP A 590 -3.54 -6.95 -24.75
CA ASP A 590 -3.55 -5.79 -23.86
C ASP A 590 -4.97 -5.31 -23.48
N ASP A 591 -5.95 -6.22 -23.42
CA ASP A 591 -7.35 -5.87 -23.13
C ASP A 591 -7.53 -5.20 -21.77
N TRP A 592 -6.67 -5.54 -20.80
CA TRP A 592 -6.57 -4.88 -19.50
C TRP A 592 -6.41 -3.34 -19.60
N LYS A 593 -5.72 -2.84 -20.64
CA LYS A 593 -5.51 -1.40 -20.92
C LYS A 593 -6.74 -0.69 -21.51
N THR A 594 -7.81 -1.42 -21.84
CA THR A 594 -9.03 -0.90 -22.52
C THR A 594 -8.77 -0.20 -23.88
N PRO A 595 -7.97 -0.78 -24.80
CA PRO A 595 -7.52 -0.13 -26.04
C PRO A 595 -8.60 0.04 -27.12
N GLY A 596 -9.79 -0.54 -26.92
CA GLY A 596 -10.93 -0.55 -27.85
C GLY A 596 -11.24 -1.95 -28.37
N VAL A 597 -12.52 -2.29 -28.50
CA VAL A 597 -13.01 -3.63 -28.89
C VAL A 597 -12.33 -4.16 -30.17
N GLN A 598 -12.24 -3.33 -31.21
CA GLN A 598 -11.61 -3.73 -32.47
C GLN A 598 -10.10 -3.95 -32.33
N ALA A 599 -9.42 -3.14 -31.51
CA ALA A 599 -7.99 -3.27 -31.25
C ALA A 599 -7.67 -4.58 -30.52
N ILE A 600 -8.51 -4.99 -29.55
CA ILE A 600 -8.41 -6.29 -28.87
C ILE A 600 -8.52 -7.43 -29.89
N ILE A 601 -9.59 -7.43 -30.70
CA ILE A 601 -9.83 -8.47 -31.72
C ILE A 601 -8.65 -8.57 -32.69
N ASP A 602 -8.21 -7.45 -33.26
CA ASP A 602 -7.15 -7.45 -34.26
C ASP A 602 -5.77 -7.77 -33.66
N ALA A 603 -5.51 -7.43 -32.39
CA ALA A 603 -4.31 -7.84 -31.67
C ALA A 603 -4.29 -9.36 -31.41
N THR A 604 -5.40 -9.94 -30.93
CA THR A 604 -5.53 -11.39 -30.72
C THR A 604 -5.27 -12.15 -32.02
N MET A 605 -6.02 -11.84 -33.09
CA MET A 605 -5.89 -12.56 -34.36
C MET A 605 -4.46 -12.44 -34.92
N ARG A 606 -3.88 -11.24 -34.93
CA ARG A 606 -2.53 -11.00 -35.48
C ARG A 606 -1.43 -11.73 -34.69
N LYS A 607 -1.57 -11.87 -33.37
CA LYS A 607 -0.63 -12.64 -32.53
C LYS A 607 -0.82 -14.17 -32.71
N VAL A 608 -2.06 -14.67 -32.87
CA VAL A 608 -2.30 -16.09 -33.23
C VAL A 608 -1.74 -16.43 -34.62
N HIS A 609 -1.86 -15.51 -35.59
CA HIS A 609 -1.32 -15.69 -36.95
C HIS A 609 0.21 -15.64 -37.02
N ALA A 610 0.87 -15.00 -36.05
CA ALA A 610 2.33 -14.91 -35.97
C ALA A 610 3.00 -16.15 -35.35
N ALA A 611 2.25 -17.22 -35.07
CA ALA A 611 2.75 -18.39 -34.37
C ALA A 611 3.72 -19.24 -35.20
N ASN A 612 4.88 -19.57 -34.63
CA ASN A 612 5.89 -20.47 -35.18
C ASN A 612 6.32 -21.50 -34.10
N ASP A 613 7.39 -22.27 -34.33
CA ASP A 613 7.85 -23.30 -33.39
C ASP A 613 8.42 -22.73 -32.08
N GLU A 614 9.12 -21.59 -32.17
CA GLU A 614 9.66 -20.83 -31.03
C GLU A 614 8.56 -20.12 -30.25
N ARG A 615 7.58 -19.53 -30.94
CA ARG A 615 6.48 -18.75 -30.39
C ARG A 615 5.14 -19.38 -30.77
N SER A 616 4.74 -20.39 -30.01
CA SER A 616 3.41 -20.99 -30.11
C SER A 616 2.31 -19.96 -29.85
N GLY A 617 1.16 -20.09 -30.51
CA GLY A 617 0.00 -19.20 -30.36
C GLY A 617 -1.21 -19.89 -29.73
N ASN A 618 -0.97 -20.93 -28.92
CA ASN A 618 -2.00 -21.85 -28.46
C ASN A 618 -2.76 -21.34 -27.23
N ILE A 619 -2.23 -20.38 -26.48
CA ILE A 619 -2.87 -19.79 -25.29
C ILE A 619 -3.11 -18.29 -25.48
N VAL A 620 -4.39 -17.93 -25.48
CA VAL A 620 -4.87 -16.53 -25.50
C VAL A 620 -5.17 -16.08 -24.09
N LEU A 621 -4.56 -14.99 -23.66
CA LEU A 621 -4.89 -14.26 -22.44
C LEU A 621 -5.97 -13.21 -22.73
N LEU A 622 -6.96 -13.13 -21.85
CA LEU A 622 -7.92 -12.03 -21.68
C LEU A 622 -8.10 -11.81 -20.16
N HIS A 623 -8.70 -10.70 -19.75
CA HIS A 623 -8.90 -10.41 -18.33
C HIS A 623 -10.39 -10.40 -17.98
N ASP A 624 -10.78 -11.10 -16.91
CA ASP A 624 -12.14 -11.06 -16.36
C ASP A 624 -12.25 -10.24 -15.05
N GLY A 625 -11.12 -9.79 -14.48
CA GLY A 625 -11.06 -8.83 -13.37
C GLY A 625 -10.25 -7.55 -13.70
N GLY A 626 -9.62 -6.93 -12.70
CA GLY A 626 -8.63 -5.86 -12.93
C GLY A 626 -9.20 -4.55 -13.54
N GLY A 627 -10.43 -4.18 -13.21
CA GLY A 627 -11.06 -2.92 -13.67
C GLY A 627 -12.17 -3.12 -14.71
N ASN A 628 -12.36 -2.16 -15.62
CA ASN A 628 -13.46 -2.23 -16.59
C ASN A 628 -13.16 -3.20 -17.75
N ARG A 629 -13.88 -4.34 -17.80
CA ARG A 629 -13.77 -5.36 -18.85
C ARG A 629 -14.87 -5.32 -19.92
N ASP A 630 -15.69 -4.26 -20.02
CA ASP A 630 -16.77 -4.16 -21.02
C ASP A 630 -16.29 -4.42 -22.46
N GLN A 631 -15.08 -3.95 -22.79
CA GLN A 631 -14.50 -4.15 -24.11
C GLN A 631 -14.11 -5.61 -24.36
N THR A 632 -13.57 -6.30 -23.34
CA THR A 632 -13.25 -7.74 -23.37
C THR A 632 -14.52 -8.56 -23.58
N VAL A 633 -15.58 -8.28 -22.82
CA VAL A 633 -16.90 -8.93 -22.97
C VAL A 633 -17.46 -8.77 -24.39
N ALA A 634 -17.30 -7.58 -24.98
CA ALA A 634 -17.77 -7.29 -26.35
C ALA A 634 -16.88 -7.93 -27.45
N ALA A 635 -15.57 -8.05 -27.23
CA ALA A 635 -14.63 -8.64 -28.18
C ALA A 635 -14.73 -10.18 -28.23
N LEU A 636 -14.86 -10.82 -27.06
CA LEU A 636 -14.86 -12.28 -26.89
C LEU A 636 -15.75 -13.08 -27.88
N PRO A 637 -17.04 -12.76 -28.10
CA PRO A 637 -17.86 -13.53 -29.03
C PRO A 637 -17.36 -13.46 -30.47
N ILE A 638 -16.75 -12.34 -30.88
CA ILE A 638 -16.22 -12.12 -32.23
C ILE A 638 -14.89 -12.85 -32.39
N ILE A 639 -14.04 -12.87 -31.36
CA ILE A 639 -12.78 -13.65 -31.33
C ILE A 639 -13.09 -15.14 -31.53
N ILE A 640 -14.05 -15.69 -30.77
CA ILE A 640 -14.46 -17.10 -30.88
C ILE A 640 -14.97 -17.43 -32.29
N ASP A 641 -15.80 -16.55 -32.88
CA ASP A 641 -16.34 -16.77 -34.22
C ASP A 641 -15.27 -16.70 -35.31
N ARG A 642 -14.34 -15.71 -35.25
CA ARG A 642 -13.23 -15.59 -36.21
C ARG A 642 -12.29 -16.79 -36.15
N LEU A 643 -11.83 -17.18 -34.95
CA LEU A 643 -10.96 -18.34 -34.77
C LEU A 643 -11.60 -19.62 -35.34
N ARG A 644 -12.89 -19.85 -35.07
CA ARG A 644 -13.62 -21.01 -35.63
C ARG A 644 -13.80 -20.94 -37.14
N ALA A 645 -14.09 -19.76 -37.70
CA ALA A 645 -14.21 -19.56 -39.15
C ALA A 645 -12.89 -19.85 -39.89
N GLU A 646 -11.75 -19.61 -39.23
CA GLU A 646 -10.41 -19.92 -39.74
C GLU A 646 -9.94 -21.37 -39.44
N GLY A 647 -10.80 -22.18 -38.83
CA GLY A 647 -10.58 -23.62 -38.59
C GLY A 647 -9.91 -23.97 -37.25
N TYR A 648 -9.77 -23.03 -36.32
CA TYR A 648 -9.26 -23.31 -34.97
C TYR A 648 -10.32 -23.95 -34.06
N ARG A 649 -9.89 -24.88 -33.21
CA ARG A 649 -10.70 -25.51 -32.15
C ARG A 649 -10.46 -24.81 -30.82
N ILE A 650 -11.51 -24.38 -30.14
CA ILE A 650 -11.40 -23.84 -28.78
C ILE A 650 -11.40 -25.00 -27.78
N VAL A 651 -10.35 -25.10 -26.96
CA VAL A 651 -10.11 -26.17 -25.99
C VAL A 651 -9.75 -25.58 -24.61
N PRO A 652 -9.88 -26.31 -23.50
CA PRO A 652 -9.28 -25.90 -22.23
C PRO A 652 -7.78 -26.18 -22.20
N VAL A 653 -7.04 -25.53 -21.29
CA VAL A 653 -5.58 -25.68 -21.15
C VAL A 653 -5.16 -27.14 -20.92
N SER A 654 -5.94 -27.95 -20.19
CA SER A 654 -5.62 -29.38 -20.01
C SER A 654 -5.50 -30.18 -21.31
N GLN A 655 -6.27 -29.84 -22.36
CA GLN A 655 -6.23 -30.59 -23.63
C GLN A 655 -4.97 -30.30 -24.43
N LEU A 656 -4.44 -29.07 -24.37
CA LEU A 656 -3.10 -28.77 -24.93
C LEU A 656 -2.03 -29.63 -24.25
N ALA A 657 -2.18 -29.89 -22.95
CA ALA A 657 -1.29 -30.73 -22.15
C ALA A 657 -1.46 -32.25 -22.38
N GLY A 658 -2.44 -32.68 -23.20
CA GLY A 658 -2.84 -34.09 -23.30
C GLY A 658 -3.50 -34.65 -22.02
N LEU A 659 -3.95 -33.79 -21.12
CA LEU A 659 -4.52 -34.15 -19.81
C LEU A 659 -6.05 -34.08 -19.83
N SER A 660 -6.67 -34.73 -18.84
CA SER A 660 -8.09 -34.57 -18.55
C SER A 660 -8.34 -33.44 -17.54
N ARG A 661 -9.53 -32.84 -17.60
CA ARG A 661 -10.01 -31.86 -16.62
C ARG A 661 -9.91 -32.36 -15.16
N ASP A 662 -10.19 -33.65 -14.93
CA ASP A 662 -10.08 -34.24 -13.58
C ASP A 662 -8.62 -34.44 -13.12
N ALA A 663 -7.65 -34.47 -14.04
CA ALA A 663 -6.22 -34.49 -13.69
C ALA A 663 -5.73 -33.11 -13.25
N VAL A 664 -6.18 -32.03 -13.91
CA VAL A 664 -5.82 -30.64 -13.54
C VAL A 664 -6.67 -30.05 -12.41
N MET A 665 -7.88 -30.58 -12.18
CA MET A 665 -8.76 -30.18 -11.07
C MET A 665 -9.25 -31.39 -10.25
N PRO A 666 -8.39 -32.10 -9.52
CA PRO A 666 -8.76 -33.33 -8.83
C PRO A 666 -9.78 -33.09 -7.70
N ILE A 667 -10.69 -34.04 -7.50
CA ILE A 667 -11.67 -34.02 -6.41
C ILE A 667 -10.96 -34.23 -5.06
N VAL A 668 -11.22 -33.36 -4.09
CA VAL A 668 -10.63 -33.42 -2.73
C VAL A 668 -11.15 -34.66 -1.97
N LYS A 669 -10.24 -35.40 -1.31
CA LYS A 669 -10.55 -36.65 -0.59
C LYS A 669 -9.83 -36.70 0.77
N GLY A 670 -10.23 -37.64 1.62
CA GLY A 670 -9.48 -37.99 2.85
C GLY A 670 -9.40 -36.86 3.89
N SER A 671 -8.22 -36.69 4.49
CA SER A 671 -7.95 -35.67 5.50
C SER A 671 -8.04 -34.24 4.98
N ASP A 672 -7.67 -34.00 3.72
CA ASP A 672 -7.84 -32.67 3.11
C ASP A 672 -9.31 -32.26 3.04
N LEU A 673 -10.24 -33.19 2.81
CA LEU A 673 -11.67 -32.88 2.85
C LEU A 673 -12.14 -32.41 4.24
N LEU A 674 -11.48 -32.82 5.32
CA LEU A 674 -11.77 -32.33 6.67
C LEU A 674 -11.15 -30.96 6.93
N ALA A 675 -9.91 -30.73 6.49
CA ALA A 675 -9.27 -29.41 6.55
C ALA A 675 -10.07 -28.38 5.74
N VAL A 676 -10.37 -28.70 4.48
CA VAL A 676 -11.18 -27.90 3.56
C VAL A 676 -12.57 -27.60 4.12
N ARG A 677 -13.22 -28.54 4.84
CA ARG A 677 -14.50 -28.25 5.53
C ARG A 677 -14.37 -27.27 6.70
N ALA A 678 -13.24 -27.27 7.41
CA ALA A 678 -12.95 -26.26 8.43
C ALA A 678 -12.64 -24.90 7.78
N ASP A 679 -11.87 -24.91 6.69
CA ASP A 679 -11.51 -23.72 5.91
C ASP A 679 -12.73 -23.08 5.25
N VAL A 680 -13.71 -23.85 4.75
CA VAL A 680 -15.04 -23.35 4.33
C VAL A 680 -15.67 -22.50 5.42
N GLY A 681 -15.70 -23.02 6.65
CA GLY A 681 -16.26 -22.29 7.80
C GLY A 681 -15.50 -20.98 8.07
N PHE A 682 -14.17 -21.01 7.96
CA PHE A 682 -13.34 -19.82 8.17
C PHE A 682 -13.51 -18.78 7.06
N PHE A 683 -13.36 -19.16 5.78
CA PHE A 683 -13.48 -18.25 4.65
C PHE A 683 -14.90 -17.65 4.54
N LEU A 684 -15.95 -18.42 4.82
CA LEU A 684 -17.31 -17.88 4.92
C LEU A 684 -17.45 -16.88 6.08
N VAL A 685 -16.81 -17.11 7.23
CA VAL A 685 -16.78 -16.12 8.33
C VAL A 685 -16.01 -14.87 7.93
N LEU A 686 -14.89 -15.00 7.22
CA LEU A 686 -14.10 -13.87 6.72
C LEU A 686 -14.88 -13.03 5.70
N ALA A 687 -15.54 -13.66 4.73
CA ALA A 687 -16.43 -13.01 3.76
C ALA A 687 -17.63 -12.33 4.45
N MET A 688 -18.26 -13.00 5.43
CA MET A 688 -19.33 -12.39 6.25
C MET A 688 -18.83 -11.17 7.04
N ILE A 689 -17.60 -11.19 7.54
CA ILE A 689 -16.98 -10.04 8.21
C ILE A 689 -16.74 -8.90 7.21
N GLY A 690 -16.20 -9.17 6.02
CA GLY A 690 -16.02 -8.17 4.95
C GLY A 690 -17.33 -7.49 4.56
N TYR A 691 -18.36 -8.29 4.27
CA TYR A 691 -19.71 -7.81 3.99
C TYR A 691 -20.31 -7.00 5.15
N ALA A 692 -20.22 -7.52 6.38
CA ALA A 692 -20.74 -6.83 7.57
C ALA A 692 -20.02 -5.50 7.84
N ILE A 693 -18.71 -5.40 7.58
CA ILE A 693 -17.94 -4.15 7.69
C ILE A 693 -18.44 -3.13 6.66
N ARG A 694 -18.61 -3.51 5.39
CA ARG A 694 -19.13 -2.59 4.35
C ARG A 694 -20.53 -2.06 4.70
N TRP A 695 -21.44 -2.93 5.11
CA TRP A 695 -22.78 -2.50 5.53
C TRP A 695 -22.77 -1.68 6.82
N LEU A 696 -21.88 -2.00 7.77
CA LEU A 696 -21.67 -1.18 8.97
C LEU A 696 -21.22 0.25 8.58
N PHE A 697 -20.29 0.41 7.64
CA PHE A 697 -19.90 1.72 7.10
C PHE A 697 -21.08 2.44 6.44
N PHE A 698 -21.80 1.77 5.54
CA PHE A 698 -22.95 2.35 4.83
C PHE A 698 -24.02 2.83 5.82
N PHE A 699 -24.48 1.97 6.73
CA PHE A 699 -25.48 2.33 7.73
C PHE A 699 -24.97 3.38 8.72
N ALA A 700 -23.69 3.34 9.13
CA ALA A 700 -23.13 4.34 10.03
C ALA A 700 -23.08 5.75 9.40
N ILE A 701 -22.68 5.85 8.13
CA ILE A 701 -22.65 7.11 7.38
C ILE A 701 -24.08 7.61 7.12
N ALA A 702 -24.96 6.75 6.61
CA ALA A 702 -26.35 7.10 6.32
C ALA A 702 -27.11 7.56 7.59
N LEU A 703 -26.97 6.83 8.69
CA LEU A 703 -27.58 7.18 9.98
C LEU A 703 -26.98 8.48 10.57
N GLY A 704 -25.66 8.70 10.40
CA GLY A 704 -24.99 9.94 10.79
C GLY A 704 -25.51 11.16 10.03
N ILE A 705 -25.64 11.05 8.71
CA ILE A 705 -26.20 12.10 7.84
C ILE A 705 -27.68 12.34 8.19
N ALA A 706 -28.49 11.28 8.31
CA ALA A 706 -29.90 11.39 8.67
C ALA A 706 -30.09 12.07 10.04
N ARG A 707 -29.27 11.73 11.06
CA ARG A 707 -29.28 12.40 12.36
C ARG A 707 -28.95 13.88 12.24
N ALA A 708 -27.88 14.22 11.51
CA ALA A 708 -27.45 15.61 11.35
C ALA A 708 -28.56 16.45 10.69
N LEU A 709 -29.09 15.98 9.56
CA LEU A 709 -30.18 16.65 8.84
C LEU A 709 -31.44 16.79 9.71
N LEU A 710 -31.84 15.74 10.43
CA LEU A 710 -33.02 15.76 11.32
C LEU A 710 -32.86 16.77 12.46
N LEU A 711 -31.77 16.70 13.22
CA LEU A 711 -31.55 17.58 14.37
C LEU A 711 -31.38 19.04 13.93
N THR A 712 -30.64 19.30 12.85
CA THR A 712 -30.48 20.66 12.32
C THR A 712 -31.81 21.22 11.79
N THR A 713 -32.63 20.41 11.12
CA THR A 713 -33.97 20.84 10.66
C THR A 713 -34.89 21.16 11.84
N LEU A 714 -34.93 20.30 12.87
CA LEU A 714 -35.73 20.54 14.07
C LEU A 714 -35.26 21.79 14.84
N ALA A 715 -33.95 22.05 14.95
CA ALA A 715 -33.41 23.25 15.58
C ALA A 715 -33.76 24.54 14.80
N LEU A 716 -33.87 24.47 13.47
CA LEU A 716 -34.32 25.59 12.64
C LEU A 716 -35.83 25.85 12.75
N ILE A 717 -36.63 24.80 12.97
CA ILE A 717 -38.06 24.91 13.28
C ILE A 717 -38.25 25.52 14.68
N ASP A 718 -37.54 25.00 15.68
CA ASP A 718 -37.55 25.49 17.06
C ASP A 718 -37.32 26.99 17.16
N ARG A 719 -36.32 27.53 16.44
CA ARG A 719 -36.02 28.96 16.42
C ARG A 719 -37.23 29.85 16.10
N LYS A 720 -38.21 29.38 15.32
CA LYS A 720 -39.45 30.12 15.03
C LYS A 720 -40.45 30.10 16.20
N ALA A 721 -40.36 29.11 17.10
CA ALA A 721 -41.20 28.94 18.27
C ALA A 721 -40.62 29.58 19.54
N SER A 722 -39.31 29.46 19.79
CA SER A 722 -38.66 29.93 21.03
C SER A 722 -38.60 31.47 21.19
N HIS A 723 -39.04 32.25 20.19
CA HIS A 723 -39.28 33.69 20.33
C HIS A 723 -40.52 34.08 21.17
N ARG A 724 -41.23 33.12 21.78
CA ARG A 724 -42.41 33.34 22.64
C ARG A 724 -42.09 33.28 24.14
N ALA A 725 -40.90 33.68 24.56
CA ALA A 725 -40.56 33.82 25.97
C ALA A 725 -41.53 34.81 26.67
N PRO A 726 -42.09 34.51 27.85
CA PRO A 726 -42.97 35.43 28.56
C PRO A 726 -42.25 36.74 28.92
N THR A 727 -42.74 37.88 28.43
CA THR A 727 -42.12 39.19 28.68
C THR A 727 -42.47 39.78 30.04
N ASN A 728 -43.67 39.49 30.56
CA ASN A 728 -44.17 39.95 31.87
C ASN A 728 -44.48 38.74 32.77
N ALA A 729 -43.45 37.99 33.16
CA ALA A 729 -43.59 36.86 34.08
C ALA A 729 -43.62 37.31 35.55
N PRO A 730 -44.34 36.60 36.44
CA PRO A 730 -44.19 36.79 37.89
C PRO A 730 -42.74 36.56 38.31
N GLN A 731 -42.29 37.29 39.34
CA GLN A 731 -40.97 37.12 39.95
C GLN A 731 -41.10 36.46 41.34
N PRO A 732 -41.35 35.13 41.43
CA PRO A 732 -41.42 34.42 42.70
C PRO A 732 -40.07 34.42 43.43
N LYS A 733 -40.06 34.08 44.72
CA LYS A 733 -38.79 33.94 45.47
C LYS A 733 -37.96 32.80 44.87
N VAL A 734 -36.68 33.07 44.63
CA VAL A 734 -35.69 32.13 44.10
C VAL A 734 -34.69 31.75 45.18
N SER A 735 -34.44 30.46 45.36
CA SER A 735 -33.28 29.97 46.13
C SER A 735 -32.23 29.41 45.16
N VAL A 736 -31.08 30.08 45.05
CA VAL A 736 -29.90 29.53 44.37
C VAL A 736 -29.13 28.66 45.37
N ILE A 737 -28.77 27.44 44.96
CA ILE A 737 -27.98 26.51 45.75
C ILE A 737 -26.65 26.25 45.03
N ILE A 738 -25.53 26.56 45.70
CA ILE A 738 -24.18 26.27 45.23
C ILE A 738 -23.59 25.14 46.08
N PRO A 739 -23.56 23.88 45.59
CA PRO A 739 -22.78 22.82 46.25
C PRO A 739 -21.29 23.05 46.01
N ALA A 740 -20.50 23.00 47.08
CA ALA A 740 -19.05 23.23 47.04
C ALA A 740 -18.30 22.08 47.72
N TYR A 741 -17.15 21.69 47.15
CA TYR A 741 -16.21 20.76 47.79
C TYR A 741 -14.78 21.03 47.33
N ASN A 742 -14.01 21.72 48.17
CA ASN A 742 -12.68 22.21 47.87
C ASN A 742 -12.62 23.13 46.63
N GLU A 743 -13.40 24.20 46.65
CA GLU A 743 -13.59 25.15 45.54
C GLU A 743 -13.07 26.55 45.91
N GLU A 744 -12.07 26.65 46.79
CA GLU A 744 -11.53 27.91 47.34
C GLU A 744 -11.10 28.94 46.28
N LYS A 745 -10.72 28.47 45.08
CA LYS A 745 -10.26 29.31 43.96
C LYS A 745 -11.38 29.98 43.16
N VAL A 746 -12.62 29.53 43.28
CA VAL A 746 -13.73 29.93 42.40
C VAL A 746 -14.99 30.34 43.16
N ILE A 747 -15.17 29.86 44.39
CA ILE A 747 -16.41 30.06 45.16
C ILE A 747 -16.76 31.54 45.41
N VAL A 748 -15.76 32.41 45.63
CA VAL A 748 -15.97 33.84 45.89
C VAL A 748 -16.51 34.57 44.65
N ASP A 749 -15.93 34.30 43.48
CA ASP A 749 -16.38 34.91 42.22
C ASP A 749 -17.79 34.47 41.85
N SER A 750 -18.09 33.18 41.99
CA SER A 750 -19.41 32.62 41.71
C SER A 750 -20.49 33.22 42.63
N ILE A 751 -20.19 33.42 43.92
CA ILE A 751 -21.10 34.12 44.84
C ILE A 751 -21.26 35.59 44.43
N THR A 752 -20.17 36.30 44.14
CA THR A 752 -20.22 37.70 43.68
C THR A 752 -21.13 37.87 42.46
N ARG A 753 -21.02 36.96 41.49
CA ARG A 753 -21.80 36.98 40.24
C ARG A 753 -23.29 36.74 40.48
N VAL A 754 -23.65 35.80 41.36
CA VAL A 754 -25.06 35.56 41.72
C VAL A 754 -25.66 36.75 42.47
N LEU A 755 -24.92 37.34 43.41
CA LEU A 755 -25.39 38.51 44.18
C LEU A 755 -25.48 39.80 43.35
N ALA A 756 -24.81 39.84 42.20
CA ALA A 756 -24.87 40.91 41.20
C ALA A 756 -25.94 40.67 40.10
N SER A 757 -26.80 39.67 40.24
CA SER A 757 -27.96 39.47 39.36
C SER A 757 -29.02 40.54 39.58
N ASP A 758 -29.77 40.86 38.53
CA ASP A 758 -30.85 41.86 38.53
C ASP A 758 -32.16 41.40 39.20
N TYR A 759 -32.17 40.18 39.77
CA TYR A 759 -33.36 39.54 40.30
C TYR A 759 -33.64 39.93 41.78
N PRO A 760 -34.80 40.54 42.10
CA PRO A 760 -34.99 41.18 43.42
C PRO A 760 -35.27 40.20 44.57
N ALA A 761 -35.92 39.06 44.31
CA ALA A 761 -36.35 38.11 45.34
C ALA A 761 -35.41 36.90 45.44
N LEU A 762 -34.13 37.16 45.76
CA LEU A 762 -33.04 36.18 45.73
C LEU A 762 -32.57 35.75 47.13
N GLU A 763 -32.47 34.43 47.33
CA GLU A 763 -31.82 33.75 48.45
C GLU A 763 -30.68 32.86 47.90
N LEU A 764 -29.53 32.82 48.56
CA LEU A 764 -28.35 32.06 48.15
C LEU A 764 -27.88 31.14 49.28
N ILE A 765 -27.86 29.83 49.01
CA ILE A 765 -27.45 28.80 49.95
C ILE A 765 -26.17 28.12 49.44
N ILE A 766 -25.09 28.22 50.20
CA ILE A 766 -23.82 27.55 49.90
C ILE A 766 -23.76 26.25 50.70
N ALA A 767 -23.70 25.13 50.00
CA ALA A 767 -23.71 23.80 50.60
C ALA A 767 -22.29 23.19 50.52
N ASP A 768 -21.48 23.46 51.53
CA ASP A 768 -20.13 22.90 51.63
C ASP A 768 -20.20 21.43 52.07
N ASP A 769 -19.92 20.51 51.14
CA ASP A 769 -19.91 19.06 51.33
C ASP A 769 -18.65 18.57 52.08
N GLY A 770 -18.25 19.28 53.14
CA GLY A 770 -17.13 18.93 54.01
C GLY A 770 -15.75 19.19 53.40
N SER A 771 -15.55 20.37 52.80
CA SER A 771 -14.26 20.83 52.28
C SER A 771 -13.12 20.70 53.29
N LYS A 772 -11.92 20.47 52.74
CA LYS A 772 -10.64 20.35 53.44
C LYS A 772 -9.73 21.58 53.24
N ASP A 773 -10.11 22.48 52.34
CA ASP A 773 -9.41 23.71 51.98
C ASP A 773 -10.10 24.96 52.57
N ALA A 774 -9.75 26.16 52.10
CA ALA A 774 -10.28 27.40 52.66
C ALA A 774 -11.73 27.74 52.26
N THR A 775 -12.45 26.89 51.50
CA THR A 775 -13.79 27.17 50.92
C THR A 775 -14.77 27.82 51.92
N SER A 776 -15.13 27.13 53.00
CA SER A 776 -16.06 27.68 54.01
C SER A 776 -15.54 28.94 54.70
N ALA A 777 -14.23 29.02 54.97
CA ALA A 777 -13.62 30.17 55.62
C ALA A 777 -13.69 31.42 54.73
N LEU A 778 -13.50 31.26 53.41
CA LEU A 778 -13.64 32.34 52.44
C LEU A 778 -15.09 32.80 52.32
N VAL A 779 -16.07 31.89 52.29
CA VAL A 779 -17.49 32.27 52.22
C VAL A 779 -17.92 33.02 53.49
N ALA A 780 -17.58 32.51 54.67
CA ALA A 780 -17.88 33.17 55.93
C ALA A 780 -17.22 34.56 56.03
N ARG A 781 -15.96 34.70 55.59
CA ARG A 781 -15.21 35.96 55.63
C ARG A 781 -15.79 37.04 54.70
N HIS A 782 -16.19 36.68 53.48
CA HIS A 782 -16.63 37.66 52.48
C HIS A 782 -18.14 37.94 52.52
N TYR A 783 -18.96 36.96 52.93
CA TYR A 783 -20.42 37.04 52.80
C TYR A 783 -21.20 36.71 54.07
N GLY A 784 -20.54 36.41 55.20
CA GLY A 784 -21.23 36.07 56.47
C GLY A 784 -22.11 37.19 57.05
N ALA A 785 -22.03 38.41 56.51
CA ALA A 785 -22.87 39.56 56.87
C ALA A 785 -23.95 39.90 55.83
N ASP A 786 -23.99 39.26 54.65
CA ASP A 786 -25.06 39.48 53.67
C ASP A 786 -26.27 38.59 54.03
N PRO A 787 -27.44 39.17 54.39
CA PRO A 787 -28.60 38.40 54.83
C PRO A 787 -29.21 37.51 53.73
N ARG A 788 -28.80 37.68 52.46
CA ARG A 788 -29.19 36.80 51.35
C ARG A 788 -28.37 35.52 51.31
N VAL A 789 -27.22 35.46 51.97
CA VAL A 789 -26.26 34.35 51.87
C VAL A 789 -26.29 33.47 53.12
N ARG A 790 -26.49 32.17 52.93
CA ARG A 790 -26.48 31.16 53.98
C ARG A 790 -25.45 30.07 53.70
N LEU A 791 -24.42 29.96 54.53
CA LEU A 791 -23.47 28.85 54.48
C LEU A 791 -23.99 27.66 55.31
N LEU A 792 -23.94 26.47 54.72
CA LEU A 792 -24.20 25.18 55.36
C LEU A 792 -22.94 24.32 55.27
N THR A 793 -22.36 23.96 56.41
CA THR A 793 -21.23 23.03 56.50
C THR A 793 -21.74 21.62 56.77
N LEU A 794 -21.46 20.70 55.86
CA LEU A 794 -22.01 19.34 55.87
C LEU A 794 -20.89 18.28 56.04
N VAL A 795 -21.28 17.07 56.42
CA VAL A 795 -20.41 15.89 56.31
C VAL A 795 -20.44 15.40 54.87
N ASN A 796 -19.27 15.15 54.28
CA ASN A 796 -19.13 14.75 52.88
C ASN A 796 -20.03 13.54 52.53
N GLY A 797 -21.02 13.78 51.67
CA GLY A 797 -21.96 12.79 51.14
C GLY A 797 -22.05 12.81 49.61
N GLY A 798 -21.35 13.72 48.94
CA GLY A 798 -21.41 13.94 47.50
C GLY A 798 -22.45 14.99 47.11
N LYS A 799 -22.28 15.55 45.89
CA LYS A 799 -23.05 16.69 45.38
C LYS A 799 -24.57 16.54 45.52
N ALA A 800 -25.15 15.39 45.19
CA ALA A 800 -26.60 15.16 45.31
C ALA A 800 -27.09 15.22 46.78
N SER A 801 -26.35 14.64 47.72
CA SER A 801 -26.63 14.75 49.16
C SER A 801 -26.53 16.22 49.63
N ALA A 802 -25.48 16.94 49.23
CA ALA A 802 -25.33 18.36 49.57
C ALA A 802 -26.49 19.22 49.04
N LEU A 803 -26.90 18.99 47.79
CA LEU A 803 -28.08 19.63 47.19
C LEU A 803 -29.37 19.30 47.95
N ASN A 804 -29.61 18.04 48.33
CA ASN A 804 -30.78 17.62 49.11
C ASN A 804 -30.82 18.27 50.51
N ARG A 805 -29.67 18.35 51.19
CA ARG A 805 -29.57 19.01 52.51
C ARG A 805 -29.86 20.51 52.41
N ALA A 806 -29.36 21.18 51.37
CA ALA A 806 -29.63 22.59 51.13
C ALA A 806 -31.07 22.86 50.66
N LEU A 807 -31.67 21.96 49.87
CA LEU A 807 -33.07 22.05 49.44
C LEU A 807 -34.03 22.06 50.64
N GLY A 808 -33.75 21.27 51.68
CA GLY A 808 -34.51 21.30 52.95
C GLY A 808 -34.45 22.64 53.71
N HIS A 809 -33.51 23.53 53.35
CA HIS A 809 -33.39 24.88 53.90
C HIS A 809 -33.80 25.99 52.92
N ALA A 810 -34.15 25.64 51.68
CA ALA A 810 -34.57 26.57 50.65
C ALA A 810 -36.03 27.01 50.86
N SER A 811 -36.29 28.31 50.69
CA SER A 811 -37.62 28.90 50.86
C SER A 811 -38.24 29.45 49.57
N GLY A 812 -37.50 29.47 48.47
CA GLY A 812 -38.00 29.86 47.15
C GLY A 812 -38.98 28.85 46.54
N GLU A 813 -39.86 29.36 45.68
CA GLU A 813 -40.74 28.54 44.83
C GLU A 813 -39.97 27.95 43.64
N ILE A 814 -38.93 28.66 43.19
CA ILE A 814 -38.00 28.23 42.16
C ILE A 814 -36.63 27.99 42.78
N ILE A 815 -36.07 26.81 42.51
CA ILE A 815 -34.77 26.38 42.98
C ILE A 815 -33.81 26.40 41.79
N ILE A 816 -32.67 27.07 41.93
CA ILE A 816 -31.61 27.09 40.92
C ILE A 816 -30.41 26.32 41.49
N ALA A 817 -29.93 25.32 40.77
CA ALA A 817 -28.66 24.67 41.09
C ALA A 817 -27.55 25.31 40.23
N LEU A 818 -26.43 25.64 40.86
CA LEU A 818 -25.27 26.27 40.22
C LEU A 818 -23.98 25.60 40.70
N ASP A 819 -23.22 25.01 39.79
CA ASP A 819 -21.87 24.51 40.09
C ASP A 819 -20.93 25.67 40.52
N ALA A 820 -20.10 25.44 41.55
CA ALA A 820 -19.26 26.47 42.17
C ALA A 820 -18.19 27.10 41.24
N ASP A 821 -17.94 26.52 40.08
CA ASP A 821 -17.00 26.97 39.03
C ASP A 821 -17.66 27.82 37.93
N THR A 822 -18.94 28.15 38.08
CA THR A 822 -19.76 28.69 37.00
C THR A 822 -20.29 30.10 37.35
N GLN A 823 -20.06 31.04 36.43
CA GLN A 823 -20.45 32.45 36.57
C GLN A 823 -21.69 32.76 35.72
N PHE A 824 -22.74 33.27 36.35
CA PHE A 824 -23.92 33.79 35.65
C PHE A 824 -23.68 35.21 35.10
N LEU A 825 -24.39 35.55 34.02
CA LEU A 825 -24.59 36.94 33.62
C LEU A 825 -25.68 37.58 34.49
N PRO A 826 -25.74 38.92 34.62
CA PRO A 826 -26.67 39.58 35.52
C PRO A 826 -28.14 39.19 35.32
N ASP A 827 -28.54 38.97 34.05
CA ASP A 827 -29.91 38.67 33.63
C ASP A 827 -30.24 37.16 33.55
N THR A 828 -29.29 36.27 33.87
CA THR A 828 -29.47 34.82 33.71
C THR A 828 -30.56 34.26 34.60
N ILE A 829 -30.69 34.74 35.84
CA ILE A 829 -31.74 34.30 36.78
C ILE A 829 -33.12 34.72 36.26
N ALA A 830 -33.29 36.00 35.87
CA ALA A 830 -34.55 36.49 35.32
C ALA A 830 -34.99 35.70 34.07
N LYS A 831 -34.04 35.39 33.17
CA LYS A 831 -34.31 34.60 31.95
C LYS A 831 -34.65 33.14 32.23
N LEU A 832 -34.06 32.50 33.24
CA LEU A 832 -34.49 31.16 33.66
C LEU A 832 -35.91 31.21 34.27
N VAL A 833 -36.18 32.19 35.13
CA VAL A 833 -37.43 32.23 35.90
C VAL A 833 -38.65 32.56 35.04
N ARG A 834 -38.51 33.38 33.98
CA ARG A 834 -39.65 33.86 33.16
C ARG A 834 -40.57 32.75 32.62
N TRP A 835 -40.03 31.56 32.38
CA TRP A 835 -40.80 30.40 31.88
C TRP A 835 -41.77 29.81 32.91
N PHE A 836 -41.49 29.92 34.21
CA PHE A 836 -42.36 29.35 35.25
C PHE A 836 -43.72 30.05 35.40
N ALA A 837 -43.97 31.13 34.63
CA ALA A 837 -45.31 31.65 34.36
C ALA A 837 -46.27 30.56 33.79
N ASN A 838 -45.75 29.55 33.09
CA ASN A 838 -46.52 28.37 32.71
C ASN A 838 -46.49 27.31 33.84
N PRO A 839 -47.64 26.96 34.46
CA PRO A 839 -47.69 26.03 35.57
C PRO A 839 -47.33 24.58 35.20
N ARG A 840 -47.25 24.22 33.91
CA ARG A 840 -46.80 22.87 33.48
C ARG A 840 -45.29 22.70 33.42
N ILE A 841 -44.53 23.79 33.48
CA ILE A 841 -43.07 23.75 33.44
C ILE A 841 -42.55 23.39 34.83
N GLY A 842 -41.85 22.26 34.90
CA GLY A 842 -41.15 21.77 36.09
C GLY A 842 -39.68 22.15 36.11
N ALA A 843 -39.06 22.39 34.95
CA ALA A 843 -37.65 22.78 34.85
C ALA A 843 -37.33 23.62 33.60
N VAL A 844 -36.23 24.37 33.67
CA VAL A 844 -35.69 25.19 32.58
C VAL A 844 -34.17 25.00 32.51
N ALA A 845 -33.66 24.64 31.34
CA ALA A 845 -32.22 24.56 31.07
C ALA A 845 -31.71 25.87 30.45
N GLY A 846 -30.56 26.37 30.90
CA GLY A 846 -29.88 27.50 30.28
C GLY A 846 -28.74 27.11 29.33
N ASN A 847 -28.08 28.13 28.76
CA ASN A 847 -26.97 28.04 27.81
C ASN A 847 -25.61 28.07 28.54
N ALA A 848 -25.03 26.90 28.80
CA ALA A 848 -23.70 26.76 29.41
C ALA A 848 -22.61 27.01 28.36
N ARG A 849 -21.64 27.88 28.64
CA ARG A 849 -20.56 28.24 27.71
C ARG A 849 -19.20 28.13 28.38
N VAL A 850 -18.18 27.73 27.61
CA VAL A 850 -16.80 27.65 28.11
C VAL A 850 -16.22 29.06 28.28
N GLY A 851 -15.86 29.42 29.52
CA GLY A 851 -15.32 30.73 29.90
C GLY A 851 -13.79 30.86 29.79
N ASN A 852 -13.05 29.74 29.73
CA ASN A 852 -11.58 29.70 29.70
C ASN A 852 -11.05 29.10 28.38
N LYS A 853 -11.20 29.79 27.24
CA LYS A 853 -10.80 29.29 25.90
C LYS A 853 -9.28 29.36 25.63
N VAL A 854 -8.48 29.04 26.64
CA VAL A 854 -7.02 29.27 26.71
C VAL A 854 -6.17 28.38 25.81
N ASN A 855 -6.65 27.18 25.45
CA ASN A 855 -5.86 26.18 24.71
C ASN A 855 -6.71 25.31 23.77
N LEU A 856 -6.08 24.33 23.11
CA LEU A 856 -6.77 23.47 22.14
C LEU A 856 -7.91 22.63 22.75
N VAL A 857 -7.72 22.11 23.97
CA VAL A 857 -8.71 21.25 24.65
C VAL A 857 -9.96 22.05 25.02
N THR A 858 -9.78 23.23 25.60
CA THR A 858 -10.88 24.13 25.99
C THR A 858 -11.59 24.72 24.76
N ARG A 859 -10.87 25.02 23.68
CA ARG A 859 -11.47 25.45 22.39
C ARG A 859 -12.27 24.34 21.72
N TRP A 860 -11.82 23.09 21.77
CA TRP A 860 -12.59 21.94 21.29
C TRP A 860 -13.88 21.74 22.10
N GLN A 861 -13.82 21.81 23.43
CA GLN A 861 -15.02 21.75 24.26
C GLN A 861 -15.98 22.91 24.01
N ALA A 862 -15.46 24.11 23.69
CA ALA A 862 -16.30 25.24 23.30
C ALA A 862 -17.08 25.00 22.00
N ILE A 863 -16.48 24.35 20.99
CA ILE A 863 -17.18 23.95 19.75
C ILE A 863 -18.30 22.95 20.08
N GLU A 864 -18.00 21.94 20.89
CA GLU A 864 -18.98 20.94 21.30
C GLU A 864 -20.15 21.59 22.05
N TYR A 865 -19.88 22.51 22.98
CA TYR A 865 -20.92 23.21 23.73
C TYR A 865 -21.84 24.02 22.80
N VAL A 866 -21.28 24.80 21.87
CA VAL A 866 -22.07 25.60 20.90
C VAL A 866 -22.90 24.69 19.99
N THR A 867 -22.32 23.60 19.49
CA THR A 867 -23.01 22.66 18.58
C THR A 867 -24.08 21.84 19.27
N ALA A 868 -23.78 21.25 20.44
CA ALA A 868 -24.75 20.47 21.21
C ALA A 868 -25.94 21.32 21.68
N GLN A 869 -25.73 22.59 22.04
CA GLN A 869 -26.81 23.43 22.54
C GLN A 869 -27.66 24.05 21.42
N ASN A 870 -27.04 24.58 20.38
CA ASN A 870 -27.80 25.22 19.29
C ASN A 870 -28.37 24.23 18.27
N VAL A 871 -28.01 22.95 18.32
CA VAL A 871 -28.61 21.91 17.46
C VAL A 871 -29.31 20.84 18.29
N GLU A 872 -28.58 20.04 19.08
CA GLU A 872 -29.16 18.89 19.79
C GLU A 872 -30.17 19.31 20.87
N ARG A 873 -29.88 20.33 21.69
CA ARG A 873 -30.81 20.79 22.75
C ARG A 873 -32.09 21.39 22.17
N ARG A 874 -32.00 22.32 21.20
CA ARG A 874 -33.16 22.90 20.51
C ARG A 874 -34.03 21.85 19.83
N ALA A 875 -33.41 20.89 19.14
CA ALA A 875 -34.14 19.80 18.49
C ALA A 875 -34.88 18.89 19.50
N LEU A 876 -34.29 18.64 20.68
CA LEU A 876 -34.94 17.89 21.75
C LEU A 876 -36.04 18.71 22.46
N ASP A 877 -35.91 20.03 22.56
CA ASP A 877 -36.95 20.90 23.13
C ASP A 877 -38.22 20.95 22.26
N ALA A 878 -38.05 21.11 20.94
CA ALA A 878 -39.13 21.03 19.96
C ALA A 878 -39.94 19.71 20.03
N LEU A 879 -39.33 18.64 20.55
CA LEU A 879 -39.94 17.32 20.72
C LEU A 879 -40.37 17.03 22.18
N LYS A 880 -40.16 17.97 23.12
CA LYS A 880 -40.32 17.79 24.57
C LYS A 880 -39.63 16.51 25.07
N ALA A 881 -38.35 16.44 24.73
CA ALA A 881 -37.47 15.28 24.87
C ALA A 881 -36.11 15.64 25.49
N ILE A 882 -35.98 16.81 26.14
CA ILE A 882 -34.73 17.24 26.79
C ILE A 882 -34.31 16.19 27.83
N THR A 883 -33.15 15.57 27.63
CA THR A 883 -32.67 14.49 28.51
C THR A 883 -31.86 14.99 29.72
N VAL A 884 -31.38 16.24 29.70
CA VAL A 884 -30.53 16.82 30.77
C VAL A 884 -30.76 18.34 30.87
N VAL A 885 -31.15 18.82 32.04
CA VAL A 885 -31.00 20.22 32.48
C VAL A 885 -29.62 20.32 33.13
N PRO A 886 -28.65 21.09 32.60
CA PRO A 886 -27.28 21.06 33.10
C PRO A 886 -27.17 21.56 34.55
N GLY A 887 -26.45 20.84 35.42
CA GLY A 887 -26.18 21.27 36.79
C GLY A 887 -25.43 22.62 36.94
N ALA A 888 -24.80 23.11 35.86
CA ALA A 888 -24.17 24.41 35.79
C ALA A 888 -25.15 25.57 35.53
N VAL A 889 -26.33 25.30 34.94
CA VAL A 889 -27.35 26.32 34.64
C VAL A 889 -28.73 25.67 34.47
N GLY A 890 -29.40 25.45 35.61
CA GLY A 890 -30.71 24.83 35.66
C GLY A 890 -31.60 25.44 36.74
N ALA A 891 -32.84 25.74 36.37
CA ALA A 891 -33.89 26.16 37.30
C ALA A 891 -34.98 25.09 37.37
N TRP A 892 -35.56 24.92 38.55
CA TRP A 892 -36.53 23.88 38.87
C TRP A 892 -37.68 24.46 39.69
N ARG A 893 -38.91 24.08 39.37
CA ARG A 893 -40.07 24.38 40.23
C ARG A 893 -39.97 23.50 41.48
N ARG A 894 -40.01 24.09 42.67
CA ARG A 894 -39.91 23.37 43.94
C ARG A 894 -40.91 22.21 44.03
N ALA A 895 -42.17 22.44 43.67
CA ALA A 895 -43.20 21.40 43.67
C ALA A 895 -42.82 20.17 42.81
N ALA A 896 -42.12 20.36 41.68
CA ALA A 896 -41.68 19.26 40.83
C ALA A 896 -40.47 18.51 41.44
N LEU A 897 -39.57 19.20 42.16
CA LEU A 897 -38.49 18.57 42.94
C LEU A 897 -39.04 17.75 44.11
N ASP A 898 -40.00 18.31 44.85
CA ASP A 898 -40.61 17.66 46.01
C ASP A 898 -41.38 16.39 45.58
N GLU A 899 -42.06 16.41 44.42
CA GLU A 899 -42.81 15.26 43.88
C GLU A 899 -41.91 14.07 43.47
N VAL A 900 -40.69 14.34 42.98
CA VAL A 900 -39.71 13.27 42.68
C VAL A 900 -38.83 12.86 43.87
N GLY A 901 -38.94 13.54 45.01
CA GLY A 901 -38.17 13.27 46.22
C GLY A 901 -36.76 13.89 46.23
N GLY A 902 -36.55 14.99 45.51
CA GLY A 902 -35.27 15.71 45.45
C GLY A 902 -34.28 15.19 44.40
N TYR A 903 -32.99 15.48 44.62
CA TYR A 903 -31.89 15.10 43.73
C TYR A 903 -31.51 13.62 43.91
N PRO A 904 -31.46 12.80 42.85
CA PRO A 904 -31.10 11.38 42.96
C PRO A 904 -29.65 11.15 43.41
N GLU A 905 -29.46 10.30 44.44
CA GLU A 905 -28.14 9.97 45.01
C GLU A 905 -27.55 8.64 44.46
N ASP A 906 -28.30 7.87 43.66
CA ASP A 906 -27.88 6.56 43.15
C ASP A 906 -27.16 6.59 41.78
N THR A 907 -26.96 7.78 41.21
CA THR A 907 -26.32 8.01 39.90
C THR A 907 -25.26 9.13 39.93
N LEU A 908 -24.32 9.12 38.98
CA LEU A 908 -23.23 10.11 38.85
C LEU A 908 -23.54 11.34 37.98
N ALA A 909 -24.77 11.40 37.46
CA ALA A 909 -25.33 12.50 36.68
C ALA A 909 -26.73 12.80 37.26
N GLU A 910 -26.71 13.35 38.47
CA GLU A 910 -27.90 13.66 39.28
C GLU A 910 -28.88 14.58 38.54
N ASP A 911 -28.34 15.45 37.69
CA ASP A 911 -29.05 16.41 36.86
C ASP A 911 -29.80 15.74 35.69
N GLN A 912 -29.16 14.77 35.02
CA GLN A 912 -29.79 13.94 33.98
C GLN A 912 -30.90 13.04 34.55
N ASP A 913 -30.64 12.38 35.69
CA ASP A 913 -31.61 11.51 36.37
C ASP A 913 -32.87 12.30 36.75
N LEU A 914 -32.68 13.44 37.43
CA LEU A 914 -33.73 14.36 37.84
C LEU A 914 -34.55 14.87 36.64
N THR A 915 -33.89 15.24 35.54
CA THR A 915 -34.55 15.71 34.31
C THR A 915 -35.50 14.66 33.73
N ILE A 916 -35.09 13.40 33.72
CA ILE A 916 -35.91 12.30 33.21
C ILE A 916 -36.99 11.90 34.24
N ALA A 917 -36.69 11.98 35.53
CA ALA A 917 -37.65 11.70 36.61
C ALA A 917 -38.83 12.68 36.60
N ILE A 918 -38.57 13.99 36.52
CA ILE A 918 -39.61 15.03 36.51
C ILE A 918 -40.52 14.91 35.29
N GLN A 919 -39.96 14.70 34.09
CA GLN A 919 -40.76 14.47 32.89
C GLN A 919 -41.61 13.20 32.96
N ARG A 920 -41.15 12.13 33.65
CA ARG A 920 -41.94 10.90 33.83
C ARG A 920 -43.21 11.11 34.65
N LEU A 921 -43.29 12.17 35.46
CA LEU A 921 -44.50 12.59 36.18
C LEU A 921 -45.40 13.53 35.35
N GLY A 922 -44.96 13.95 34.16
CA GLY A 922 -45.74 14.73 33.20
C GLY A 922 -45.36 16.21 33.10
N TRP A 923 -44.45 16.68 33.96
CA TRP A 923 -43.89 18.03 33.89
C TRP A 923 -43.13 18.27 32.59
N TRP A 924 -43.17 19.52 32.11
CA TRP A 924 -42.42 19.95 30.93
C TRP A 924 -41.07 20.57 31.32
N VAL A 925 -40.12 20.46 30.39
CA VAL A 925 -38.79 21.06 30.47
C VAL A 925 -38.61 21.92 29.22
N GLU A 926 -38.22 23.17 29.39
CA GLU A 926 -37.91 24.11 28.30
C GLU A 926 -36.40 24.41 28.25
N TYR A 927 -35.93 24.95 27.13
CA TYR A 927 -34.56 25.45 26.97
C TYR A 927 -34.52 26.96 26.66
N ASP A 928 -33.80 27.71 27.50
CA ASP A 928 -33.52 29.13 27.29
C ASP A 928 -32.08 29.36 26.79
N VAL A 929 -31.97 29.76 25.52
CA VAL A 929 -30.67 30.05 24.87
C VAL A 929 -30.03 31.36 25.35
N GLU A 930 -30.81 32.28 25.92
CA GLU A 930 -30.36 33.60 26.37
C GLU A 930 -29.89 33.59 27.82
N ALA A 931 -30.34 32.62 28.62
CA ALA A 931 -29.91 32.38 30.00
C ALA A 931 -28.50 31.78 30.05
N ILE A 932 -27.48 32.64 29.96
CA ILE A 932 -26.08 32.22 29.75
C ILE A 932 -25.35 32.00 31.08
N ALA A 933 -24.56 30.94 31.15
CA ALA A 933 -23.63 30.67 32.25
C ALA A 933 -22.24 30.31 31.74
N LEU A 934 -21.19 30.90 32.30
CA LEU A 934 -19.80 30.71 31.91
C LEU A 934 -19.10 29.75 32.88
N THR A 935 -18.72 28.57 32.41
CA THR A 935 -18.13 27.48 33.22
C THR A 935 -16.68 27.18 32.83
N GLU A 936 -15.89 26.65 33.76
CA GLU A 936 -14.48 26.28 33.57
C GLU A 936 -14.34 24.90 32.88
N ALA A 937 -13.85 24.88 31.64
CA ALA A 937 -13.54 23.65 30.92
C ALA A 937 -12.16 23.09 31.33
N PRO A 938 -11.98 21.76 31.41
CA PRO A 938 -10.68 21.15 31.73
C PRO A 938 -9.58 21.51 30.72
N GLU A 939 -8.45 22.02 31.23
CA GLU A 939 -7.34 22.48 30.39
C GLU A 939 -6.45 21.34 29.84
N THR A 940 -6.61 20.10 30.32
CA THR A 940 -5.81 18.94 29.86
C THR A 940 -6.68 17.77 29.40
N LEU A 941 -6.19 16.99 28.43
CA LEU A 941 -6.88 15.77 27.95
C LEU A 941 -7.14 14.75 29.07
N ARG A 942 -6.25 14.68 30.09
CA ARG A 942 -6.41 13.80 31.25
C ARG A 942 -7.57 14.25 32.14
N ALA A 943 -7.70 15.56 32.40
CA ALA A 943 -8.81 16.12 33.18
C ALA A 943 -10.14 16.03 32.41
N LEU A 944 -10.13 16.33 31.11
CA LEU A 944 -11.28 16.12 30.22
C LEU A 944 -11.73 14.65 30.21
N GLY A 945 -10.80 13.69 30.09
CA GLY A 945 -11.09 12.26 30.15
C GLY A 945 -11.74 11.82 31.46
N LYS A 946 -11.33 12.39 32.61
CA LYS A 946 -11.99 12.17 33.91
C LYS A 946 -13.43 12.70 33.90
N GLN A 947 -13.64 13.95 33.45
CA GLN A 947 -14.96 14.59 33.36
C GLN A 947 -15.91 13.75 32.49
N ARG A 948 -15.47 13.41 31.28
CA ARG A 948 -16.27 12.66 30.29
C ARG A 948 -16.55 11.22 30.70
N TYR A 949 -15.64 10.58 31.45
CA TYR A 949 -15.89 9.28 32.06
C TYR A 949 -17.00 9.35 33.11
N ARG A 950 -17.01 10.36 33.98
CA ARG A 950 -18.13 10.58 34.93
C ARG A 950 -19.45 10.74 34.18
N TRP A 951 -19.49 11.62 33.18
CA TRP A 951 -20.71 11.89 32.41
C TRP A 951 -21.21 10.66 31.66
N SER A 952 -20.35 10.00 30.86
CA SER A 952 -20.74 8.82 30.08
C SER A 952 -21.19 7.65 30.95
N PHE A 953 -20.62 7.49 32.15
CA PHE A 953 -21.09 6.48 33.10
C PHE A 953 -22.41 6.88 33.77
N GLY A 954 -22.56 8.14 34.19
CA GLY A 954 -23.82 8.67 34.75
C GLY A 954 -24.97 8.60 33.76
N THR A 955 -24.74 8.96 32.49
CA THR A 955 -25.71 8.78 31.40
C THR A 955 -26.10 7.32 31.24
N LEU A 956 -25.13 6.39 31.21
CA LEU A 956 -25.42 4.95 31.14
C LEU A 956 -26.25 4.46 32.34
N GLN A 957 -26.01 4.98 33.55
CA GLN A 957 -26.83 4.70 34.73
C GLN A 957 -28.27 5.23 34.56
N CYS A 958 -28.44 6.48 34.12
CA CYS A 958 -29.76 7.11 33.91
C CYS A 958 -30.57 6.39 32.83
N LEU A 959 -29.95 6.10 31.68
CA LEU A 959 -30.56 5.37 30.58
C LEU A 959 -31.00 3.97 30.99
N TRP A 960 -30.24 3.30 31.86
CA TRP A 960 -30.61 2.01 32.43
C TRP A 960 -31.72 2.11 33.48
N LYS A 961 -31.64 3.08 34.39
CA LYS A 961 -32.64 3.35 35.44
C LYS A 961 -34.02 3.64 34.85
N HIS A 962 -34.08 4.48 33.80
CA HIS A 962 -35.34 4.91 33.18
C HIS A 962 -35.73 4.11 31.91
N ARG A 963 -35.09 2.97 31.62
CA ARG A 963 -35.38 2.12 30.43
C ARG A 963 -36.87 1.77 30.23
N GLU A 964 -37.66 1.75 31.31
CA GLU A 964 -39.12 1.51 31.25
C GLU A 964 -39.89 2.62 30.51
N VAL A 965 -39.33 3.82 30.32
CA VAL A 965 -39.89 4.88 29.46
C VAL A 965 -40.05 4.39 28.01
N LEU A 966 -39.08 3.61 27.50
CA LEU A 966 -39.13 3.02 26.16
C LEU A 966 -40.31 2.04 26.04
N LYS A 967 -40.45 1.12 27.00
CA LYS A 967 -41.54 0.12 27.02
C LYS A 967 -42.92 0.74 27.17
N LYS A 968 -43.06 1.80 27.97
CA LYS A 968 -44.33 2.49 28.22
C LYS A 968 -44.71 3.50 27.12
N GLY A 969 -43.78 3.86 26.23
CA GLY A 969 -44.01 4.84 25.16
C GLY A 969 -44.35 6.26 25.65
N ARG A 970 -44.14 6.56 26.93
CA ARG A 970 -44.55 7.80 27.61
C ARG A 970 -43.49 8.25 28.63
N PRO A 971 -43.14 9.55 28.72
CA PRO A 971 -43.58 10.65 27.84
C PRO A 971 -43.14 10.44 26.38
N ARG A 972 -43.95 10.88 25.40
CA ARG A 972 -43.72 10.57 23.98
C ARG A 972 -42.37 11.08 23.47
N GLY A 973 -41.99 12.32 23.79
CA GLY A 973 -40.71 12.90 23.38
C GLY A 973 -39.51 12.08 23.87
N LEU A 974 -39.44 11.83 25.17
CA LEU A 974 -38.39 10.98 25.76
C LEU A 974 -38.41 9.54 25.22
N ALA A 975 -39.58 8.92 25.07
CA ALA A 975 -39.66 7.51 24.68
C ALA A 975 -39.32 7.25 23.21
N TRP A 976 -39.68 8.16 22.30
CA TRP A 976 -39.47 7.99 20.86
C TRP A 976 -38.21 8.69 20.33
N PHE A 977 -37.72 9.73 21.00
CA PHE A 977 -36.57 10.51 20.54
C PHE A 977 -35.44 10.57 21.57
N GLY A 978 -35.68 11.14 22.76
CA GLY A 978 -34.60 11.44 23.72
C GLY A 978 -33.83 10.20 24.21
N MET A 979 -34.54 9.17 24.70
CA MET A 979 -33.93 7.94 25.20
C MET A 979 -33.34 7.07 24.06
N PRO A 980 -34.02 6.84 22.91
CA PRO A 980 -33.42 6.12 21.78
C PRO A 980 -32.18 6.80 21.20
N GLN A 981 -32.19 8.12 21.03
CA GLN A 981 -31.04 8.87 20.50
C GLN A 981 -29.83 8.79 21.43
N ALA A 982 -30.04 8.90 22.75
CA ALA A 982 -28.96 8.78 23.72
C ALA A 982 -28.36 7.35 23.74
N TRP A 983 -29.20 6.30 23.76
CA TRP A 983 -28.73 4.91 23.64
C TRP A 983 -27.95 4.68 22.34
N LEU A 984 -28.50 5.10 21.20
CA LEU A 984 -27.94 4.83 19.88
C LEU A 984 -26.63 5.59 19.65
N PHE A 985 -26.61 6.90 19.85
CA PHE A 985 -25.47 7.74 19.45
C PHE A 985 -24.44 7.97 20.56
N GLN A 986 -24.84 8.03 21.83
CA GLN A 986 -23.90 8.28 22.94
C GLN A 986 -23.29 6.98 23.50
N ILE A 987 -23.99 5.84 23.38
CA ILE A 987 -23.51 4.53 23.88
C ILE A 987 -23.13 3.60 22.72
N VAL A 988 -24.09 3.15 21.90
CA VAL A 988 -23.85 2.09 20.90
C VAL A 988 -22.88 2.53 19.80
N PHE A 989 -23.15 3.66 19.15
CA PHE A 989 -22.31 4.17 18.06
C PHE A 989 -20.89 4.52 18.54
N ALA A 990 -20.76 5.07 19.75
CA ALA A 990 -19.46 5.36 20.36
C ALA A 990 -18.66 4.09 20.73
N ALA A 991 -19.34 2.99 21.06
CA ALA A 991 -18.70 1.70 21.30
C ALA A 991 -18.29 0.97 20.00
N LEU A 992 -19.03 1.14 18.91
CA LEU A 992 -18.71 0.55 17.59
C LEU A 992 -17.69 1.38 16.79
N SER A 993 -17.64 2.70 16.98
CA SER A 993 -16.77 3.59 16.19
C SER A 993 -15.27 3.23 16.18
N PRO A 994 -14.64 2.69 17.25
CA PRO A 994 -13.26 2.18 17.18
C PRO A 994 -13.04 1.07 16.15
N ILE A 995 -14.04 0.20 15.94
CA ILE A 995 -13.98 -0.89 14.97
C ILE A 995 -14.06 -0.32 13.55
N ILE A 996 -14.93 0.69 13.36
CA ILE A 996 -15.08 1.42 12.09
C ILE A 996 -13.77 2.18 11.75
N ASP A 997 -13.21 2.92 12.70
CA ASP A 997 -11.96 3.67 12.49
C ASP A 997 -10.75 2.71 12.27
N LEU A 998 -10.72 1.54 12.93
CA LEU A 998 -9.69 0.50 12.68
C LEU A 998 -9.84 -0.15 11.30
N ALA A 999 -11.07 -0.50 10.89
CA ALA A 999 -11.34 -1.06 9.56
C ALA A 999 -10.96 -0.07 8.45
N LEU A 1000 -11.16 1.24 8.67
CA LEU A 1000 -10.71 2.29 7.76
C LEU A 1000 -9.18 2.34 7.67
N LEU A 1001 -8.46 2.25 8.78
CA LEU A 1001 -6.99 2.20 8.78
C LEU A 1001 -6.45 0.98 8.04
N LEU A 1002 -7.03 -0.21 8.28
CA LEU A 1002 -6.67 -1.44 7.56
C LEU A 1002 -6.98 -1.33 6.06
N SER A 1003 -8.12 -0.75 5.69
CA SER A 1003 -8.49 -0.47 4.29
C SER A 1003 -7.50 0.49 3.61
N ILE A 1004 -7.07 1.56 4.29
CA ILE A 1004 -6.05 2.49 3.78
C ILE A 1004 -4.71 1.76 3.57
N VAL A 1005 -4.26 0.96 4.53
CA VAL A 1005 -2.99 0.19 4.41
C VAL A 1005 -3.07 -0.82 3.27
N GLY A 1006 -4.15 -1.61 3.20
CA GLY A 1006 -4.37 -2.56 2.09
C GLY A 1006 -4.48 -1.88 0.73
N THR A 1007 -5.03 -0.67 0.68
CA THR A 1007 -5.07 0.14 -0.54
C THR A 1007 -3.69 0.67 -0.94
N ILE A 1008 -2.84 1.08 0.01
CA ILE A 1008 -1.44 1.45 -0.27
C ILE A 1008 -0.67 0.24 -0.82
N ILE A 1009 -0.87 -0.95 -0.24
CA ILE A 1009 -0.28 -2.21 -0.72
C ILE A 1009 -0.76 -2.52 -2.14
N ARG A 1010 -2.07 -2.47 -2.41
CA ARG A 1010 -2.62 -2.67 -3.76
C ARG A 1010 -2.10 -1.65 -4.77
N VAL A 1011 -2.03 -0.36 -4.45
CA VAL A 1011 -1.46 0.68 -5.33
C VAL A 1011 0.03 0.40 -5.63
N HIS A 1012 0.77 -0.17 -4.68
CA HIS A 1012 2.16 -0.54 -4.88
C HIS A 1012 2.33 -1.75 -5.80
N GLN A 1013 1.49 -2.78 -5.63
CA GLN A 1013 1.50 -4.02 -6.44
C GLN A 1013 0.93 -3.81 -7.85
N HIS A 1014 -0.24 -3.18 -7.95
CA HIS A 1014 -1.10 -3.09 -9.15
C HIS A 1014 -0.99 -1.77 -9.91
N GLY A 1015 -0.25 -0.80 -9.36
CA GLY A 1015 -0.24 0.57 -9.84
C GLY A 1015 -1.53 1.34 -9.52
N TRP A 1016 -1.52 2.63 -9.88
CA TRP A 1016 -2.64 3.54 -9.64
C TRP A 1016 -3.84 3.27 -10.55
N ASP A 1017 -3.61 2.86 -11.81
CA ASP A 1017 -4.66 2.85 -12.82
C ASP A 1017 -5.75 1.80 -12.54
N GLN A 1018 -5.39 0.64 -11.99
CA GLN A 1018 -6.33 -0.41 -11.55
C GLN A 1018 -7.06 -0.06 -10.23
N THR A 1019 -6.48 0.79 -9.37
CA THR A 1019 -6.95 1.01 -7.99
C THR A 1019 -7.66 2.34 -7.75
N GLN A 1020 -7.53 3.30 -8.66
CA GLN A 1020 -8.01 4.68 -8.49
C GLN A 1020 -9.52 4.82 -8.28
N SER A 1021 -10.34 3.95 -8.90
CA SER A 1021 -11.81 4.02 -8.87
C SER A 1021 -12.37 3.95 -7.45
N ASP A 1022 -11.89 3.00 -6.65
CA ASP A 1022 -12.34 2.79 -5.27
C ASP A 1022 -11.83 3.87 -4.31
N VAL A 1023 -10.58 4.30 -4.50
CA VAL A 1023 -9.99 5.42 -3.73
C VAL A 1023 -10.80 6.70 -3.94
N LEU A 1024 -11.13 7.03 -5.20
CA LEU A 1024 -11.94 8.19 -5.55
C LEU A 1024 -13.36 8.06 -4.99
N ARG A 1025 -13.99 6.89 -5.10
CA ARG A 1025 -15.34 6.64 -4.55
C ARG A 1025 -15.36 6.80 -3.03
N MET A 1026 -14.37 6.27 -2.31
CA MET A 1026 -14.24 6.45 -0.86
C MET A 1026 -13.98 7.93 -0.48
N GLY A 1027 -13.12 8.62 -1.25
CA GLY A 1027 -12.85 10.05 -1.08
C GLY A 1027 -14.10 10.93 -1.24
N VAL A 1028 -14.95 10.63 -2.23
CA VAL A 1028 -16.23 11.33 -2.45
C VAL A 1028 -17.18 11.12 -1.27
N TYR A 1029 -17.37 9.89 -0.78
CA TYR A 1029 -18.22 9.64 0.39
C TYR A 1029 -17.72 10.36 1.64
N TRP A 1030 -16.40 10.36 1.88
CA TRP A 1030 -15.80 11.09 2.99
C TRP A 1030 -16.02 12.61 2.87
N ALA A 1031 -15.82 13.18 1.68
CA ALA A 1031 -16.03 14.60 1.41
C ALA A 1031 -17.49 15.03 1.62
N ILE A 1032 -18.46 14.23 1.18
CA ILE A 1032 -19.89 14.47 1.43
C ILE A 1032 -20.17 14.48 2.93
N PHE A 1033 -19.71 13.47 3.67
CA PHE A 1033 -19.95 13.35 5.11
C PHE A 1033 -19.34 14.51 5.91
N VAL A 1034 -18.10 14.92 5.59
CA VAL A 1034 -17.44 16.08 6.23
C VAL A 1034 -18.17 17.39 5.88
N SER A 1035 -18.66 17.53 4.64
CA SER A 1035 -19.42 18.71 4.22
C SER A 1035 -20.73 18.88 4.98
N VAL A 1036 -21.50 17.79 5.17
CA VAL A 1036 -22.74 17.80 5.96
C VAL A 1036 -22.47 18.20 7.42
N ASP A 1037 -21.42 17.67 8.03
CA ASP A 1037 -21.02 17.98 9.40
C ASP A 1037 -20.58 19.45 9.56
N LEU A 1038 -19.80 19.98 8.62
CA LEU A 1038 -19.41 21.39 8.58
C LEU A 1038 -20.61 22.33 8.39
N ILE A 1039 -21.57 21.97 7.56
CA ILE A 1039 -22.81 22.74 7.36
C ILE A 1039 -23.64 22.76 8.65
N ALA A 1040 -23.81 21.61 9.32
CA ALA A 1040 -24.50 21.52 10.60
C ALA A 1040 -23.81 22.37 11.69
N GLY A 1041 -22.47 22.31 11.77
CA GLY A 1041 -21.67 23.14 12.67
C GLY A 1041 -21.77 24.63 12.38
N TRP A 1042 -21.75 25.02 11.10
CA TRP A 1042 -21.95 26.41 10.67
C TRP A 1042 -23.34 26.93 11.03
N ILE A 1043 -24.39 26.12 10.84
CA ILE A 1043 -25.76 26.45 11.26
C ILE A 1043 -25.83 26.63 12.78
N ALA A 1044 -25.18 25.76 13.57
CA ALA A 1044 -25.13 25.91 15.03
C ALA A 1044 -24.55 27.27 15.46
N TYR A 1045 -23.43 27.68 14.86
CA TYR A 1045 -22.81 28.99 15.11
C TYR A 1045 -23.63 30.18 14.60
N ARG A 1046 -24.51 29.97 13.60
CA ARG A 1046 -25.49 30.98 13.14
C ARG A 1046 -26.75 31.06 14.02
N LEU A 1047 -27.00 30.06 14.86
CA LEU A 1047 -28.11 30.00 15.81
C LEU A 1047 -27.73 30.52 17.22
N GLU A 1048 -26.43 30.63 17.51
CA GLU A 1048 -25.93 31.24 18.75
C GLU A 1048 -26.25 32.76 18.79
N PRO A 1049 -26.89 33.28 19.87
CA PRO A 1049 -27.23 34.70 19.97
C PRO A 1049 -26.03 35.65 19.89
N THR A 1050 -24.91 35.28 20.53
CA THR A 1050 -23.64 36.01 20.40
C THR A 1050 -22.91 35.53 19.14
N ARG A 1051 -22.94 36.33 18.07
CA ARG A 1051 -22.35 36.00 16.76
C ARG A 1051 -20.86 35.69 16.88
N GLN A 1052 -20.50 34.42 16.85
CA GLN A 1052 -19.11 33.93 16.86
C GLN A 1052 -18.69 33.44 15.46
N ARG A 1053 -17.42 33.62 15.10
CA ARG A 1053 -16.87 33.06 13.85
C ARG A 1053 -16.78 31.54 13.95
N PHE A 1054 -17.33 30.82 12.97
CA PHE A 1054 -17.29 29.36 12.91
C PHE A 1054 -15.86 28.81 12.67
N PRO A 1055 -15.29 28.00 13.58
CA PRO A 1055 -13.93 27.48 13.48
C PRO A 1055 -13.88 26.12 12.77
N GLY A 1056 -14.35 26.04 11.52
CA GLY A 1056 -14.55 24.78 10.79
C GLY A 1056 -13.32 23.85 10.73
N LEU A 1057 -12.11 24.38 10.51
CA LEU A 1057 -10.87 23.59 10.53
C LEU A 1057 -10.61 22.93 11.90
N LEU A 1058 -10.94 23.62 13.00
CA LEU A 1058 -10.76 23.11 14.35
C LEU A 1058 -11.76 21.98 14.65
N MET A 1059 -12.95 22.05 14.07
CA MET A 1059 -13.98 21.01 14.13
C MET A 1059 -13.58 19.75 13.35
N ILE A 1060 -12.96 19.88 12.17
CA ILE A 1060 -12.36 18.74 11.46
C ILE A 1060 -11.26 18.11 12.33
N ALA A 1061 -10.38 18.91 12.94
CA ALA A 1061 -9.30 18.43 13.79
C ALA A 1061 -9.76 17.62 15.02
N GLN A 1062 -10.98 17.88 15.55
CA GLN A 1062 -11.55 17.08 16.66
C GLN A 1062 -11.69 15.59 16.32
N ARG A 1063 -11.88 15.24 15.04
CA ARG A 1063 -12.11 13.86 14.59
C ARG A 1063 -10.91 12.93 14.83
N PHE A 1064 -9.70 13.48 14.85
CA PHE A 1064 -8.45 12.71 15.01
C PHE A 1064 -8.01 12.50 16.46
N VAL A 1065 -8.36 13.41 17.39
CA VAL A 1065 -7.90 13.35 18.79
C VAL A 1065 -9.06 13.31 19.78
N TYR A 1066 -10.01 14.25 19.67
CA TYR A 1066 -11.12 14.38 20.62
C TYR A 1066 -12.05 13.16 20.57
N ARG A 1067 -12.39 12.71 19.35
CA ARG A 1067 -13.26 11.54 19.12
C ARG A 1067 -12.66 10.26 19.72
N GLN A 1068 -11.35 10.05 19.58
CA GLN A 1068 -10.63 8.89 20.08
C GLN A 1068 -10.63 8.82 21.62
N LEU A 1069 -10.47 9.97 22.29
CA LEU A 1069 -10.64 10.07 23.75
C LEU A 1069 -12.06 9.68 24.19
N MET A 1070 -13.09 10.09 23.45
CA MET A 1070 -14.49 9.78 23.79
C MET A 1070 -14.79 8.28 23.68
N TYR A 1071 -14.22 7.57 22.70
CA TYR A 1071 -14.39 6.11 22.63
C TYR A 1071 -13.83 5.40 23.85
N GLY A 1072 -12.57 5.71 24.21
CA GLY A 1072 -11.91 5.10 25.36
C GLY A 1072 -12.65 5.37 26.66
N VAL A 1073 -13.28 6.54 26.76
CA VAL A 1073 -14.20 6.92 27.83
C VAL A 1073 -15.46 6.05 27.85
N VAL A 1074 -16.20 5.93 26.73
CA VAL A 1074 -17.46 5.16 26.67
C VAL A 1074 -17.22 3.67 26.89
N LEU A 1075 -16.22 3.09 26.23
CA LEU A 1075 -15.82 1.68 26.44
C LEU A 1075 -15.44 1.41 27.89
N ARG A 1076 -14.71 2.33 28.54
CA ARG A 1076 -14.38 2.22 29.97
C ARG A 1076 -15.64 2.28 30.84
N SER A 1077 -16.63 3.11 30.52
CA SER A 1077 -17.90 3.21 31.24
C SER A 1077 -18.74 1.94 31.11
N ILE A 1078 -18.89 1.40 29.89
CA ILE A 1078 -19.55 0.11 29.65
C ILE A 1078 -18.83 -1.00 30.43
N ALA A 1079 -17.51 -1.08 30.34
CA ALA A 1079 -16.71 -2.07 31.05
C ALA A 1079 -16.75 -1.89 32.59
N ALA A 1080 -17.03 -0.70 33.12
CA ALA A 1080 -17.23 -0.46 34.55
C ALA A 1080 -18.61 -0.97 35.01
N ALA A 1081 -19.66 -0.70 34.23
CA ALA A 1081 -21.03 -1.14 34.50
C ALA A 1081 -21.17 -2.67 34.44
N LEU A 1082 -20.58 -3.30 33.41
CA LEU A 1082 -20.50 -4.75 33.27
C LEU A 1082 -19.71 -5.41 34.42
N ARG A 1083 -18.68 -4.76 34.96
CA ARG A 1083 -17.92 -5.28 36.11
C ARG A 1083 -18.52 -4.92 37.48
N GLY A 1084 -19.61 -4.15 37.51
CA GLY A 1084 -20.33 -3.76 38.73
C GLY A 1084 -19.50 -2.92 39.71
N ARG A 1085 -18.57 -2.10 39.21
CA ARG A 1085 -17.71 -1.24 40.05
C ARG A 1085 -18.47 0.00 40.52
N VAL A 1086 -18.25 0.41 41.78
CA VAL A 1086 -18.54 1.79 42.20
C VAL A 1086 -17.59 2.73 41.47
N VAL A 1087 -18.12 3.86 41.01
CA VAL A 1087 -17.33 4.98 40.51
C VAL A 1087 -17.67 6.17 41.41
N GLY A 1088 -16.66 6.72 42.08
CA GLY A 1088 -16.84 7.89 42.95
C GLY A 1088 -16.80 9.20 42.19
N TRP A 1089 -17.30 10.26 42.81
CA TRP A 1089 -17.20 11.64 42.33
C TRP A 1089 -15.74 12.12 42.46
N GLY A 1090 -14.98 12.09 41.35
CA GLY A 1090 -13.56 12.44 41.34
C GLY A 1090 -13.34 13.94 41.05
N LYS A 1091 -12.62 14.63 41.96
CA LYS A 1091 -12.30 16.07 41.83
C LYS A 1091 -11.55 16.38 40.51
N LEU A 1092 -11.93 17.49 39.89
CA LEU A 1092 -11.18 18.17 38.82
C LEU A 1092 -10.34 19.29 39.44
N GLU A 1093 -9.12 19.49 38.98
CA GLU A 1093 -8.29 20.63 39.40
C GLU A 1093 -8.83 21.90 38.75
N ARG A 1094 -9.01 22.96 39.56
CA ARG A 1094 -9.47 24.28 39.11
C ARG A 1094 -8.31 25.26 39.00
N THR A 1095 -8.44 26.15 38.02
CA THR A 1095 -7.46 27.20 37.71
C THR A 1095 -8.00 28.60 38.00
N GLY A 1096 -9.33 28.81 37.96
CA GLY A 1096 -9.93 30.15 38.10
C GLY A 1096 -9.81 31.01 36.84
N SER A 1097 -9.54 30.42 35.66
CA SER A 1097 -9.23 31.12 34.41
C SER A 1097 -10.47 31.60 33.61
N VAL A 1098 -11.65 31.66 34.22
CA VAL A 1098 -12.91 32.07 33.56
C VAL A 1098 -12.90 33.57 33.27
N THR A 1099 -12.95 33.94 31.99
CA THR A 1099 -12.96 35.34 31.55
C THR A 1099 -14.35 35.77 31.07
N VAL A 1100 -14.89 36.84 31.67
CA VAL A 1100 -16.12 37.49 31.22
C VAL A 1100 -15.73 38.67 30.33
N THR A 1101 -15.73 38.47 29.02
CA THR A 1101 -15.61 39.59 28.07
C THR A 1101 -16.91 40.42 28.13
N PRO A 1102 -16.85 41.75 28.33
CA PRO A 1102 -18.04 42.59 28.16
C PRO A 1102 -18.62 42.40 26.75
N ALA A 1103 -19.94 42.32 26.64
CA ALA A 1103 -20.59 42.27 25.34
C ALA A 1103 -20.42 43.65 24.67
N GLY A 1104 -19.73 43.66 23.52
CA GLY A 1104 -19.71 44.77 22.57
C GLY A 1104 -20.57 44.46 21.36
#